data_AF-A0A6F8Y5D2-F1
#
_entry.id   AF-A0A6F8Y5D2-F1
#
_cell.length_a   1.000
_cell.length_b   1.000
_cell.length_c   1.000
_cell.angle_alpha   90.00
_cell.angle_beta   90.00
_cell.angle_gamma   90.00
#
_symmetry.space_group_name_H-M   'P 1'
#
loop_
_entity.id
_entity.type
_entity.pdbx_description
1 polymer ?
#
loop_
_entity_poly.entity_id
_entity_poly.type
_entity_poly.pdbx_seq_one_letter_code
_entity_poly.pdbx_strand_id
1 'polypeptide(L)'
;MLSGEPVVLVPPAPIALTPGRTFATKYAETRQRFPFLPDVVPLVAELNQLVPAGGVPVSVDQPRGGKGGWIRFYARRCCIAVRPSQHGDVFFLEFIEPMNLQNHGRLARSALRIAPRGWIYSPMLNGVPPGCLAPDRQIRDAWQQLRGQPGQPTTERRPSTHDAFCDALETVVEGGRQIDVAKDQARPLMAYYEVKSAAESRRSGAGIYVFLTSLPAQVERGAMVELRQAPDLRGRVQTVDGERLTVRFDMAVDRRRIPAQGELVVSGSDLIPRIQRDAIAKLRAGQTPNPRLLALMADLAFVPYPGPRGETAAAQPVEDLNDGQLEAFRRALSVPDMLLVLGPPGTGKTRTIVEIARAAAARGERVLVASQGNTAVDNVVEKLPAVLTVIRVGNEERIGNAVMHKTLASAAVALQKRVLSKSDAMAQRLAPWSSEPSPATGWLRRLDDALTAAANARSAHAAAVESHQAAVTGVENRFAPLVEQSRLAWDVARKEEATLSAQVQKLTTQLQRDQDRVTGLLGFVYRWRAGRRQKRLAELTPRADQARAVLAQAHQTFTSRTAELRRAVTEDPAVRHAAGQVTAATDILSRAQDGASEPARRYARLLAGVVPVPPVPEGIDELLAFADWCRRLHPMLQNRARLLQDWRQKLTEPSEQLHAELIRYADVIGATCIGVGVQKNLISDLEFDLVIIDEAGQIPLASTLVPLVHARRAVLVGDHRQLPPFVDDEVRQWLQRRDPATSGGDPAQLTDLLTRSAFERLITRAPAAHQVLLDRQRRMPQVLADFVSAQFYEGKLGTDTKPGPPSPVFRSPLALIDTADLPPRERTERRRSRSETWQVAGCDNVAEANLVLDLVQWYARHGREWAVIAPYKAQVALLAQRLRAMLGETAIVDRIGTVDTFQGRECDIVLYSFTRSNDAGRVGFLSELRRLNVAVTRAREQLILIGDFSTLVRAQDPGFRVLASNLLAYVQRHGDVVPSRQLRDRLP
;
A
#
# COMPACT_ATOMS: atom_id res chain seq x y z
N MET A 1 4.44 3.76 -20.00
CA MET A 1 4.29 4.58 -21.22
C MET A 1 2.81 4.58 -21.58
N LEU A 2 2.15 5.74 -21.60
CA LEU A 2 0.77 5.89 -22.09
C LEU A 2 0.88 6.59 -23.46
N SER A 3 0.37 5.93 -24.50
CA SER A 3 0.49 6.29 -25.92
C SER A 3 -0.61 7.23 -26.41
N GLY A 4 -1.04 8.19 -25.58
CA GLY A 4 -2.02 9.21 -25.99
C GLY A 4 -1.38 10.59 -25.94
N GLU A 5 -1.57 11.40 -27.00
CA GLU A 5 -1.21 12.82 -26.94
C GLU A 5 -1.96 13.50 -25.79
N PRO A 6 -1.31 14.40 -25.02
CA PRO A 6 -1.96 15.10 -23.92
C PRO A 6 -3.10 15.99 -24.47
N VAL A 7 -4.32 15.82 -23.96
CA VAL A 7 -5.43 16.74 -24.27
C VAL A 7 -5.13 18.09 -23.60
N VAL A 8 -4.90 19.11 -24.42
CA VAL A 8 -4.63 20.48 -23.97
C VAL A 8 -5.83 21.37 -24.30
N LEU A 9 -6.46 21.93 -23.25
CA LEU A 9 -7.45 22.99 -23.39
C LEU A 9 -6.75 24.35 -23.40
N VAL A 10 -7.05 25.17 -24.41
CA VAL A 10 -6.48 26.53 -24.57
C VAL A 10 -7.59 27.57 -24.45
N PRO A 11 -7.87 28.08 -23.24
CA PRO A 11 -8.83 29.16 -23.05
C PRO A 11 -8.42 30.42 -23.83
N PRO A 12 -9.37 31.13 -24.46
CA PRO A 12 -9.06 32.29 -25.29
C PRO A 12 -8.62 33.53 -24.50
N ALA A 13 -8.78 33.52 -23.17
CA ALA A 13 -8.48 34.64 -22.29
C ALA A 13 -7.70 34.20 -21.02
N PRO A 14 -7.16 35.14 -20.23
CA PRO A 14 -6.53 34.84 -18.95
C PRO A 14 -7.54 34.24 -17.95
N ILE A 15 -7.05 33.37 -17.08
CA ILE A 15 -7.82 32.82 -15.95
C ILE A 15 -7.50 33.63 -14.70
N ALA A 16 -8.54 34.14 -14.04
CA ALA A 16 -8.41 34.87 -12.78
C ALA A 16 -8.70 33.96 -11.57
N LEU A 17 -7.89 34.13 -10.53
CA LEU A 17 -8.03 33.51 -9.22
C LEU A 17 -8.29 34.59 -8.16
N THR A 18 -9.27 34.36 -7.29
CA THR A 18 -9.56 35.26 -6.15
C THR A 18 -9.84 34.42 -4.90
N PRO A 19 -9.46 34.86 -3.68
CA PRO A 19 -9.69 34.07 -2.47
C PRO A 19 -11.20 33.92 -2.17
N GLY A 20 -11.64 32.69 -1.91
CA GLY A 20 -12.99 32.42 -1.41
C GLY A 20 -13.19 32.87 0.04
N ARG A 21 -14.45 33.01 0.49
CA ARG A 21 -14.81 33.58 1.81
C ARG A 21 -14.04 33.02 3.01
N THR A 22 -13.72 31.72 2.99
CA THR A 22 -13.05 31.03 4.12
C THR A 22 -11.58 30.69 3.83
N PHE A 23 -11.06 31.10 2.68
CA PHE A 23 -9.75 30.68 2.19
C PHE A 23 -8.61 31.18 3.08
N ALA A 24 -8.58 32.47 3.42
CA ALA A 24 -7.46 33.07 4.15
C ALA A 24 -7.24 32.39 5.52
N THR A 25 -8.30 32.19 6.30
CA THR A 25 -8.24 31.52 7.61
C THR A 25 -7.77 30.07 7.47
N LYS A 26 -8.40 29.29 6.58
CA LYS A 26 -8.04 27.89 6.35
C LYS A 26 -6.61 27.74 5.81
N TYR A 27 -6.17 28.67 4.97
CA TYR A 27 -4.85 28.62 4.39
C TYR A 27 -3.76 28.95 5.40
N ALA A 28 -4.01 29.87 6.33
CA ALA A 28 -3.11 30.15 7.45
C ALA A 28 -2.91 28.90 8.33
N GLU A 29 -3.99 28.22 8.71
CA GLU A 29 -3.93 26.94 9.44
C GLU A 29 -3.17 25.87 8.66
N THR A 30 -3.40 25.79 7.35
CA THR A 30 -2.73 24.82 6.48
C THR A 30 -1.23 25.12 6.36
N ARG A 31 -0.80 26.38 6.28
CA ARG A 31 0.62 26.77 6.25
C ARG A 31 1.31 26.56 7.60
N GLN A 32 0.60 26.71 8.72
CA GLN A 32 1.16 26.30 10.02
C GLN A 32 1.50 24.81 10.04
N ARG A 33 0.64 23.98 9.45
CA ARG A 33 0.87 22.54 9.32
C ARG A 33 1.89 22.17 8.23
N PHE A 34 1.97 22.95 7.16
CA PHE A 34 2.83 22.73 6.00
C PHE A 34 3.60 24.02 5.62
N PRO A 35 4.68 24.37 6.33
CA PRO A 35 5.38 25.65 6.17
C PRO A 35 5.99 25.89 4.78
N PHE A 36 6.20 24.81 4.00
CA PHE A 36 6.80 24.87 2.65
C PHE A 36 5.80 25.28 1.55
N LEU A 37 4.51 25.43 1.86
CA LEU A 37 3.52 25.86 0.88
C LEU A 37 3.76 27.33 0.48
N PRO A 38 3.76 27.64 -0.84
CA PRO A 38 4.06 28.98 -1.33
C PRO A 38 2.93 29.96 -1.04
N ASP A 39 3.24 31.26 -0.95
CA ASP A 39 2.19 32.27 -1.03
C ASP A 39 1.48 32.23 -2.39
N VAL A 40 0.26 32.78 -2.47
CA VAL A 40 -0.57 32.70 -3.69
C VAL A 40 0.09 33.39 -4.88
N VAL A 41 0.82 34.48 -4.65
CA VAL A 41 1.53 35.22 -5.71
C VAL A 41 2.66 34.39 -6.35
N PRO A 42 3.62 33.82 -5.57
CA PRO A 42 4.60 32.87 -6.12
C PRO A 42 3.97 31.66 -6.83
N LEU A 43 2.84 31.16 -6.32
CA LEU A 43 2.12 30.05 -6.93
C LEU A 43 1.56 30.40 -8.31
N VAL A 44 0.98 31.60 -8.47
CA VAL A 44 0.49 32.07 -9.77
C VAL A 44 1.63 32.26 -10.77
N ALA A 45 2.79 32.75 -10.31
CA ALA A 45 4.00 32.81 -11.13
C ALA A 45 4.43 31.41 -11.61
N GLU A 46 4.35 30.41 -10.73
CA GLU A 46 4.62 29.01 -11.08
C GLU A 46 3.61 28.47 -12.12
N LEU A 47 2.31 28.73 -11.96
CA LEU A 47 1.30 28.33 -12.94
C LEU A 47 1.59 28.94 -14.33
N ASN A 48 1.99 30.21 -14.37
CA ASN A 48 2.40 30.89 -15.60
C ASN A 48 3.65 30.26 -16.25
N GLN A 49 4.61 29.78 -15.46
CA GLN A 49 5.79 29.06 -15.98
C GLN A 49 5.43 27.68 -16.56
N LEU A 50 4.36 27.05 -16.07
CA LEU A 50 3.89 25.75 -16.57
C LEU A 50 3.14 25.86 -17.92
N VAL A 51 2.58 27.02 -18.25
CA VAL A 51 1.88 27.25 -19.53
C VAL A 51 2.78 26.93 -20.74
N PRO A 52 3.97 27.54 -20.93
CA PRO A 52 4.86 27.22 -22.04
C PRO A 52 5.48 25.81 -21.95
N ALA A 53 5.49 25.19 -20.77
CA ALA A 53 5.95 23.81 -20.57
C ALA A 53 4.89 22.74 -20.92
N GLY A 54 3.85 23.13 -21.65
CA GLY A 54 2.78 22.27 -22.12
C GLY A 54 1.51 22.32 -21.28
N GLY A 55 1.28 23.36 -20.47
CA GLY A 55 0.05 23.61 -19.72
C GLY A 55 0.04 23.10 -18.27
N VAL A 56 -0.81 23.71 -17.45
CA VAL A 56 -1.07 23.31 -16.05
C VAL A 56 -1.92 22.04 -16.03
N PRO A 57 -1.50 20.96 -15.35
CA PRO A 57 -2.34 19.77 -15.20
C PRO A 57 -3.58 20.05 -14.35
N VAL A 58 -4.70 19.45 -14.74
CA VAL A 58 -6.03 19.66 -14.16
C VAL A 58 -6.73 18.32 -13.94
N SER A 59 -7.47 18.21 -12.84
CA SER A 59 -8.49 17.17 -12.65
C SER A 59 -9.80 17.74 -12.12
N VAL A 60 -10.89 17.01 -12.32
CA VAL A 60 -12.21 17.36 -11.80
C VAL A 60 -12.70 16.25 -10.87
N ASP A 61 -13.15 16.62 -9.68
CA ASP A 61 -13.78 15.70 -8.73
C ASP A 61 -15.19 15.30 -9.14
N GLN A 62 -15.60 14.10 -8.70
CA GLN A 62 -17.00 13.71 -8.80
C GLN A 62 -17.88 14.57 -7.86
N PRO A 63 -19.08 14.99 -8.32
CA PRO A 63 -20.02 15.76 -7.51
C PRO A 63 -20.48 14.93 -6.30
N ARG A 64 -20.52 15.56 -5.11
CA ARG A 64 -21.07 14.95 -3.87
C ARG A 64 -22.27 15.76 -3.40
N GLY A 65 -23.42 15.11 -3.22
CA GLY A 65 -24.61 15.69 -2.56
C GLY A 65 -25.19 16.94 -3.24
N GLY A 66 -25.27 16.95 -4.58
CA GLY A 66 -25.87 18.05 -5.34
C GLY A 66 -25.00 19.31 -5.48
N LYS A 67 -23.82 19.36 -4.84
CA LYS A 67 -22.82 20.42 -5.05
C LYS A 67 -21.80 19.96 -6.09
N GLY A 68 -21.57 20.78 -7.12
CA GLY A 68 -20.61 20.49 -8.19
C GLY A 68 -19.22 20.16 -7.65
N GLY A 69 -18.57 19.12 -8.18
CA GLY A 69 -17.24 18.69 -7.77
C GLY A 69 -16.17 19.77 -8.04
N TRP A 70 -15.10 19.76 -7.24
CA TRP A 70 -14.00 20.72 -7.30
C TRP A 70 -13.18 20.57 -8.58
N ILE A 71 -12.71 21.69 -9.14
CA ILE A 71 -11.65 21.67 -10.16
C ILE A 71 -10.32 21.82 -9.43
N ARG A 72 -9.36 20.95 -9.76
CA ARG A 72 -8.03 20.92 -9.16
C ARG A 72 -6.95 21.23 -10.18
N PHE A 73 -6.16 22.27 -9.91
CA PHE A 73 -4.96 22.63 -10.66
C PHE A 73 -3.71 22.18 -9.92
N TYR A 74 -2.77 21.56 -10.63
CA TYR A 74 -1.57 20.99 -10.02
C TYR A 74 -0.33 21.83 -10.33
N ALA A 75 0.30 22.36 -9.28
CA ALA A 75 1.64 22.92 -9.32
C ALA A 75 2.67 21.83 -8.94
N ARG A 76 3.97 22.16 -8.89
CA ARG A 76 5.03 21.19 -8.59
C ARG A 76 4.94 20.65 -7.16
N ARG A 77 4.55 21.50 -6.20
CA ARG A 77 4.58 21.19 -4.75
C ARG A 77 3.21 21.15 -4.10
N CYS A 78 2.20 21.72 -4.74
CA CYS A 78 0.85 21.80 -4.20
C CYS A 78 -0.22 21.58 -5.27
N CYS A 79 -1.43 21.33 -4.81
CA CYS A 79 -2.63 21.31 -5.60
C CYS A 79 -3.56 22.42 -5.12
N ILE A 80 -4.23 23.07 -6.06
CA ILE A 80 -5.15 24.19 -5.84
C ILE A 80 -6.55 23.73 -6.18
N ALA A 81 -7.48 23.85 -5.24
CA ALA A 81 -8.88 23.53 -5.49
C ALA A 81 -9.70 24.80 -5.65
N VAL A 82 -10.50 24.86 -6.73
CA VAL A 82 -11.28 26.04 -7.08
C VAL A 82 -12.74 25.73 -7.34
N ARG A 83 -13.56 26.79 -7.31
CA ARG A 83 -14.96 26.78 -7.76
C ARG A 83 -15.22 28.00 -8.65
N PRO A 84 -15.96 27.88 -9.77
CA PRO A 84 -16.28 29.05 -10.60
C PRO A 84 -17.19 30.03 -9.87
N SER A 85 -17.11 31.30 -10.24
CA SER A 85 -18.13 32.30 -9.93
C SER A 85 -19.42 32.03 -10.70
N GLN A 86 -20.52 32.67 -10.28
CA GLN A 86 -21.81 32.58 -10.97
C GLN A 86 -21.76 33.21 -12.38
N HIS A 87 -20.91 34.23 -12.56
CA HIS A 87 -20.75 34.93 -13.84
C HIS A 87 -19.70 34.29 -14.77
N GLY A 88 -18.97 33.27 -14.30
CA GLY A 88 -17.98 32.55 -15.11
C GLY A 88 -16.74 33.37 -15.47
N ASP A 89 -16.47 34.44 -14.72
CA ASP A 89 -15.38 35.40 -14.91
C ASP A 89 -14.15 35.12 -14.04
N VAL A 90 -14.32 34.45 -12.89
CA VAL A 90 -13.24 34.15 -11.93
C VAL A 90 -13.41 32.79 -11.26
N PHE A 91 -12.29 32.17 -10.89
CA PHE A 91 -12.28 31.01 -10.01
C PHE A 91 -12.00 31.44 -8.56
N PHE A 92 -12.89 31.06 -7.65
CA PHE A 92 -12.67 31.19 -6.21
C PHE A 92 -11.71 30.11 -5.74
N LEU A 93 -10.57 30.53 -5.18
CA LEU A 93 -9.62 29.70 -4.46
C LEU A 93 -10.25 29.28 -3.13
N GLU A 94 -10.38 27.98 -2.93
CA GLU A 94 -11.07 27.46 -1.76
C GLU A 94 -10.12 26.75 -0.79
N PHE A 95 -9.12 26.03 -1.31
CA PHE A 95 -7.98 25.55 -0.52
C PHE A 95 -6.75 25.24 -1.40
N ILE A 96 -5.57 25.27 -0.78
CA ILE A 96 -4.29 24.82 -1.35
C ILE A 96 -3.74 23.75 -0.41
N GLU A 97 -3.37 22.60 -0.97
CA GLU A 97 -2.87 21.45 -0.22
C GLU A 97 -1.54 20.95 -0.79
N PRO A 98 -0.66 20.36 0.03
CA PRO A 98 0.58 19.78 -0.48
C PRO A 98 0.29 18.62 -1.44
N MET A 99 1.18 18.44 -2.43
CA MET A 99 1.13 17.26 -3.28
C MET A 99 1.28 15.99 -2.44
N ASN A 100 0.41 15.02 -2.68
CA ASN A 100 0.44 13.72 -2.03
C ASN A 100 0.47 12.60 -3.10
N LEU A 101 0.68 11.36 -2.67
CA LEU A 101 0.78 10.22 -3.59
C LEU A 101 -0.51 9.97 -4.39
N GLN A 102 -1.68 10.30 -3.83
CA GLN A 102 -2.95 10.23 -4.56
C GLN A 102 -2.99 11.23 -5.71
N ASN A 103 -2.51 12.47 -5.49
CA ASN A 103 -2.41 13.49 -6.52
C ASN A 103 -1.47 13.03 -7.64
N HIS A 104 -0.29 12.51 -7.30
CA HIS A 104 0.63 11.91 -8.29
C HIS A 104 0.00 10.73 -9.04
N GLY A 105 -0.73 9.86 -8.34
CA GLY A 105 -1.43 8.73 -8.95
C GLY A 105 -2.58 9.15 -9.88
N ARG A 106 -3.29 10.24 -9.58
CA ARG A 106 -4.28 10.84 -10.50
C ARG A 106 -3.58 11.34 -11.76
N LEU A 107 -2.53 12.15 -11.61
CA LEU A 107 -1.78 12.71 -12.73
C LEU A 107 -1.14 11.64 -13.63
N ALA A 108 -0.69 10.52 -13.04
CA ALA A 108 -0.11 9.40 -13.78
C ALA A 108 -1.14 8.59 -14.58
N ARG A 109 -2.42 8.58 -14.16
CA ARG A 109 -3.49 7.87 -14.86
C ARG A 109 -4.09 8.71 -15.99
N SER A 110 -4.46 9.95 -15.68
CA SER A 110 -5.13 10.86 -16.62
C SER A 110 -5.05 12.28 -16.09
N ALA A 111 -4.56 13.22 -16.90
CA ALA A 111 -4.54 14.64 -16.59
C ALA A 111 -4.95 15.45 -17.83
N LEU A 112 -5.97 16.31 -17.70
CA LEU A 112 -6.22 17.36 -18.69
C LEU A 112 -5.16 18.43 -18.49
N ARG A 113 -4.63 19.02 -19.55
CA ARG A 113 -3.74 20.18 -19.42
C ARG A 113 -4.48 21.44 -19.84
N ILE A 114 -4.28 22.54 -19.11
CA ILE A 114 -4.85 23.84 -19.46
C ILE A 114 -3.74 24.86 -19.69
N ALA A 115 -3.79 25.55 -20.82
CA ALA A 115 -2.81 26.55 -21.22
C ALA A 115 -3.52 27.88 -21.54
N PRO A 116 -3.98 28.63 -20.52
CA PRO A 116 -4.60 29.94 -20.75
C PRO A 116 -3.56 30.98 -21.19
N ARG A 117 -4.00 32.13 -21.71
CA ARG A 117 -3.11 33.26 -22.04
C ARG A 117 -2.31 33.78 -20.83
N GLY A 118 -2.77 33.49 -19.63
CA GLY A 118 -2.07 33.77 -18.38
C GLY A 118 -2.95 33.47 -17.17
N TRP A 119 -2.31 33.32 -16.02
CA TRP A 119 -2.93 33.22 -14.70
C TRP A 119 -2.78 34.55 -13.98
N ILE A 120 -3.89 35.09 -13.48
CA ILE A 120 -3.94 36.35 -12.76
C ILE A 120 -4.51 36.08 -11.38
N TYR A 121 -3.88 36.63 -10.33
CA TYR A 121 -4.44 36.60 -8.99
C TYR A 121 -4.84 38.01 -8.57
N SER A 122 -6.07 38.13 -8.06
CA SER A 122 -6.55 39.38 -7.46
C SER A 122 -7.10 39.11 -6.05
N PRO A 123 -6.59 39.82 -5.02
CA PRO A 123 -7.01 39.60 -3.63
C PRO A 123 -8.45 40.06 -3.37
N MET A 124 -9.02 40.88 -4.25
CA MET A 124 -10.40 41.35 -4.18
C MET A 124 -11.09 41.16 -5.53
N LEU A 125 -12.39 40.82 -5.50
CA LEU A 125 -13.17 40.56 -6.71
C LEU A 125 -13.23 41.77 -7.67
N ASN A 126 -13.28 42.98 -7.13
CA ASN A 126 -13.28 44.23 -7.90
C ASN A 126 -11.93 44.56 -8.57
N GLY A 127 -10.86 43.86 -8.19
CA GLY A 127 -9.54 44.01 -8.78
C GLY A 127 -9.24 43.02 -9.90
N VAL A 128 -10.24 42.24 -10.37
CA VAL A 128 -10.07 41.31 -11.50
C VAL A 128 -10.17 42.10 -12.81
N PRO A 129 -9.16 42.04 -13.71
CA PRO A 129 -9.22 42.74 -14.99
C PRO A 129 -10.39 42.28 -15.86
N PRO A 130 -11.07 43.20 -16.58
CA PRO A 130 -12.13 42.83 -17.50
C PRO A 130 -11.59 41.92 -18.63
N GLY A 131 -12.38 40.91 -19.01
CA GLY A 131 -12.00 39.93 -20.04
C GLY A 131 -11.35 38.64 -19.52
N CYS A 132 -11.23 38.45 -18.20
CA CYS A 132 -10.86 37.15 -17.62
C CYS A 132 -12.01 36.13 -17.73
N LEU A 133 -11.66 34.84 -17.74
CA LEU A 133 -12.63 33.73 -17.81
C LEU A 133 -12.35 32.66 -16.75
N ALA A 134 -13.42 32.02 -16.29
CA ALA A 134 -13.41 30.78 -15.52
C ALA A 134 -14.09 29.66 -16.33
N PRO A 135 -13.36 28.98 -17.23
CA PRO A 135 -13.94 28.04 -18.21
C PRO A 135 -14.35 26.69 -17.58
N ASP A 136 -15.20 26.71 -16.55
CA ASP A 136 -15.64 25.51 -15.81
C ASP A 136 -16.27 24.46 -16.72
N ARG A 137 -17.24 24.85 -17.55
CA ARG A 137 -17.91 23.94 -18.48
C ARG A 137 -16.94 23.27 -19.44
N GLN A 138 -16.05 24.05 -20.07
CA GLN A 138 -15.05 23.55 -21.01
C GLN A 138 -14.07 22.58 -20.35
N ILE A 139 -13.63 22.88 -19.12
CA ILE A 139 -12.75 21.99 -18.34
C ILE A 139 -13.46 20.67 -18.03
N ARG A 140 -14.72 20.72 -17.60
CA ARG A 140 -15.49 19.51 -17.26
C ARG A 140 -15.78 18.65 -18.48
N ASP A 141 -16.18 19.26 -19.58
CA ASP A 141 -16.47 18.56 -20.84
C ASP A 141 -15.20 17.88 -21.38
N ALA A 142 -14.07 18.59 -21.41
CA ALA A 142 -12.78 18.04 -21.83
C ALA A 142 -12.27 16.93 -20.89
N TRP A 143 -12.53 17.05 -19.58
CA TRP A 143 -12.19 16.02 -18.60
C TRP A 143 -13.02 14.74 -18.78
N GLN A 144 -14.30 14.86 -19.14
CA GLN A 144 -15.16 13.71 -19.44
C GLN A 144 -14.70 12.99 -20.71
N GLN A 145 -14.37 13.75 -21.77
CA GLN A 145 -13.81 13.21 -23.01
C GLN A 145 -12.50 12.45 -22.77
N LEU A 146 -11.57 13.02 -21.98
CA LEU A 146 -10.30 12.38 -21.61
C LEU A 146 -10.51 11.03 -20.90
N ARG A 147 -11.58 10.88 -20.12
CA ARG A 147 -11.91 9.64 -19.39
C ARG A 147 -12.56 8.56 -20.25
N GLY A 148 -12.67 8.75 -21.57
CA GLY A 148 -13.30 7.76 -22.45
C GLY A 148 -14.79 7.62 -22.20
N GLN A 149 -15.45 8.64 -21.65
CA GLN A 149 -16.90 8.79 -21.81
C GLN A 149 -17.10 9.58 -23.11
N PRO A 150 -17.31 8.92 -24.27
CA PRO A 150 -17.93 9.62 -25.39
C PRO A 150 -19.18 10.31 -24.83
N GLY A 151 -19.47 11.51 -25.34
CA GLY A 151 -20.59 12.33 -24.90
C GLY A 151 -21.82 11.47 -24.65
N GLN A 152 -22.61 11.83 -23.61
CA GLN A 152 -23.86 11.18 -23.22
C GLN A 152 -24.33 10.25 -24.33
N PRO A 153 -24.38 8.91 -24.12
CA PRO A 153 -24.99 8.06 -25.12
C PRO A 153 -26.29 8.75 -25.49
N THR A 154 -26.43 9.12 -26.78
CA THR A 154 -27.73 9.37 -27.36
C THR A 154 -28.61 8.33 -26.72
N THR A 155 -29.61 8.81 -26.00
CA THR A 155 -30.57 8.04 -25.23
C THR A 155 -31.19 6.98 -26.15
N GLU A 156 -30.47 5.88 -26.39
CA GLU A 156 -31.08 4.58 -26.43
C GLU A 156 -31.79 4.54 -25.10
N ARG A 157 -33.11 4.72 -25.16
CA ARG A 157 -33.98 4.56 -24.01
C ARG A 157 -33.57 3.24 -23.39
N ARG A 158 -32.88 3.32 -22.24
CA ARG A 158 -32.63 2.15 -21.40
C ARG A 158 -33.97 1.44 -21.27
N PRO A 159 -33.99 0.10 -21.38
CA PRO A 159 -35.23 -0.62 -21.14
C PRO A 159 -35.78 -0.18 -19.79
N SER A 160 -37.06 0.20 -19.73
CA SER A 160 -37.71 0.61 -18.48
C SER A 160 -37.60 -0.46 -17.37
N THR A 161 -37.28 -1.69 -17.75
CA THR A 161 -37.02 -2.84 -16.87
C THR A 161 -35.73 -2.71 -16.03
N HIS A 162 -34.68 -2.03 -16.53
CA HIS A 162 -33.43 -1.85 -15.78
C HIS A 162 -33.58 -0.86 -14.63
N ASP A 163 -34.23 0.27 -14.90
CA ASP A 163 -34.53 1.26 -13.87
C ASP A 163 -35.51 0.67 -12.83
N ALA A 164 -36.55 -0.06 -13.28
CA ALA A 164 -37.45 -0.77 -12.39
C ALA A 164 -36.73 -1.80 -11.49
N PHE A 165 -35.74 -2.53 -12.01
CA PHE A 165 -34.92 -3.44 -11.22
C PHE A 165 -34.11 -2.70 -10.14
N CYS A 166 -33.53 -1.55 -10.46
CA CYS A 166 -32.79 -0.73 -9.50
C CYS A 166 -33.72 -0.13 -8.44
N ASP A 167 -34.90 0.33 -8.83
CA ASP A 167 -35.94 0.83 -7.93
C ASP A 167 -36.42 -0.26 -6.97
N ALA A 168 -36.60 -1.49 -7.46
CA ALA A 168 -36.93 -2.64 -6.63
C ALA A 168 -35.81 -2.95 -5.62
N LEU A 169 -34.54 -2.87 -6.02
CA LEU A 169 -33.41 -3.04 -5.09
C LEU A 169 -33.35 -1.95 -4.02
N GLU A 170 -33.53 -0.68 -4.39
CA GLU A 170 -33.58 0.42 -3.42
C GLU A 170 -34.74 0.26 -2.43
N THR A 171 -35.88 -0.22 -2.94
CA THR A 171 -37.07 -0.53 -2.15
C THR A 171 -36.81 -1.64 -1.14
N VAL A 172 -36.09 -2.69 -1.53
CA VAL A 172 -35.66 -3.79 -0.63
C VAL A 172 -34.71 -3.27 0.45
N VAL A 173 -33.75 -2.42 0.08
CA VAL A 173 -32.78 -1.83 1.02
C VAL A 173 -33.47 -0.91 2.03
N GLU A 174 -34.41 -0.08 1.58
CA GLU A 174 -35.21 0.77 2.49
C GLU A 174 -36.14 -0.05 3.37
N GLY A 175 -36.73 -1.13 2.85
CA GLY A 175 -37.53 -2.07 3.64
C GLY A 175 -36.73 -2.69 4.78
N GLY A 176 -35.53 -3.22 4.47
CA GLY A 176 -34.62 -3.75 5.49
C GLY A 176 -34.30 -2.72 6.56
N ARG A 177 -34.00 -1.47 6.17
CA ARG A 177 -33.75 -0.36 7.12
C ARG A 177 -34.96 -0.08 8.02
N GLN A 178 -36.18 -0.05 7.47
CA GLN A 178 -37.41 0.18 8.24
C GLN A 178 -37.65 -0.95 9.26
N ILE A 179 -37.38 -2.19 8.87
CA ILE A 179 -37.49 -3.36 9.74
C ILE A 179 -36.47 -3.28 10.87
N ASP A 180 -35.22 -2.95 10.57
CA ASP A 180 -34.18 -2.79 11.59
C ASP A 180 -34.51 -1.67 12.58
N VAL A 181 -35.01 -0.53 12.09
CA VAL A 181 -35.49 0.58 12.95
C VAL A 181 -36.66 0.13 13.83
N ALA A 182 -37.64 -0.60 13.27
CA ALA A 182 -38.78 -1.10 14.03
C ALA A 182 -38.36 -2.12 15.11
N LYS A 183 -37.40 -3.00 14.78
CA LYS A 183 -36.79 -3.94 15.74
C LYS A 183 -36.09 -3.22 16.88
N ASP A 184 -35.29 -2.21 16.55
CA ASP A 184 -34.54 -1.45 17.53
C ASP A 184 -35.46 -0.63 18.44
N GLN A 185 -36.56 -0.09 17.91
CA GLN A 185 -37.62 0.56 18.71
C GLN A 185 -38.36 -0.41 19.65
N ALA A 186 -38.40 -1.70 19.32
CA ALA A 186 -39.00 -2.74 20.15
C ALA A 186 -38.03 -3.33 21.20
N ARG A 187 -36.74 -2.98 21.18
CA ARG A 187 -35.77 -3.45 22.18
C ARG A 187 -35.94 -2.70 23.52
N PRO A 188 -35.70 -3.36 24.67
CA PRO A 188 -35.84 -2.73 25.97
C PRO A 188 -34.92 -1.52 26.12
N LEU A 189 -35.45 -0.43 26.67
CA LEU A 189 -34.66 0.74 27.07
C LEU A 189 -33.66 0.33 28.15
N MET A 190 -32.38 0.65 27.95
CA MET A 190 -31.34 0.40 28.96
C MET A 190 -31.20 1.64 29.83
N ALA A 191 -32.03 1.72 30.87
CA ALA A 191 -31.94 2.76 31.89
C ALA A 191 -30.61 2.61 32.65
N TYR A 192 -29.86 3.71 32.75
CA TYR A 192 -28.65 3.80 33.56
C TYR A 192 -28.81 4.85 34.65
N TYR A 193 -28.29 4.52 35.83
CA TYR A 193 -28.38 5.36 37.02
C TYR A 193 -27.05 6.02 37.39
N GLU A 194 -25.95 5.61 36.75
CA GLU A 194 -24.64 6.20 36.95
C GLU A 194 -23.77 6.02 35.69
N VAL A 195 -22.87 6.98 35.41
CA VAL A 195 -21.88 6.87 34.34
C VAL A 195 -20.50 7.34 34.79
N LYS A 196 -19.51 6.44 34.64
CA LYS A 196 -18.11 6.61 35.05
C LYS A 196 -17.21 6.78 33.83
N SER A 197 -16.15 7.57 33.96
CA SER A 197 -15.06 7.54 32.98
C SER A 197 -14.28 6.24 33.16
N ALA A 198 -14.02 5.49 32.09
CA ALA A 198 -13.12 4.33 32.19
C ALA A 198 -11.72 4.85 32.59
N ALA A 199 -11.23 4.45 33.77
CA ALA A 199 -10.07 5.09 34.41
C ALA A 199 -8.70 4.65 33.84
N GLU A 200 -8.66 3.89 32.75
CA GLU A 200 -7.41 3.45 32.11
C GLU A 200 -7.34 3.88 30.65
N SER A 201 -6.80 5.08 30.43
CA SER A 201 -5.99 5.49 29.27
C SER A 201 -6.06 7.01 29.09
N ARG A 202 -5.30 7.76 29.90
CA ARG A 202 -5.03 9.20 29.70
C ARG A 202 -4.15 9.50 28.47
N ARG A 203 -4.12 8.61 27.46
CA ARG A 203 -3.40 8.79 26.20
C ARG A 203 -4.16 8.20 25.01
N SER A 204 -5.44 8.48 24.88
CA SER A 204 -6.14 8.42 23.59
C SER A 204 -7.40 9.29 23.67
N GLY A 205 -7.60 10.20 22.72
CA GLY A 205 -8.76 11.11 22.66
C GLY A 205 -10.10 10.45 22.35
N ALA A 206 -10.32 9.19 22.76
CA ALA A 206 -11.57 8.46 22.54
C ALA A 206 -12.38 8.42 23.85
N GLY A 207 -13.55 9.04 23.86
CA GLY A 207 -14.45 9.12 25.02
C GLY A 207 -15.08 7.77 25.36
N ILE A 208 -14.44 7.04 26.28
CA ILE A 208 -14.94 5.75 26.79
C ILE A 208 -15.60 5.96 28.15
N TYR A 209 -16.86 5.55 28.27
CA TYR A 209 -17.64 5.66 29.49
C TYR A 209 -18.26 4.33 29.88
N VAL A 210 -18.33 4.08 31.18
CA VAL A 210 -18.97 2.91 31.78
C VAL A 210 -20.31 3.36 32.34
N PHE A 211 -21.39 2.84 31.76
CA PHE A 211 -22.76 3.05 32.19
C PHE A 211 -23.16 1.92 33.14
N LEU A 212 -23.69 2.27 34.30
CA LEU A 212 -24.26 1.32 35.26
C LEU A 212 -25.76 1.29 35.05
N THR A 213 -26.26 0.17 34.54
CA THR A 213 -27.65 -0.04 34.16
C THR A 213 -28.46 -0.61 35.32
N SER A 214 -29.74 -0.23 35.42
CA SER A 214 -30.62 -0.69 36.51
C SER A 214 -30.98 -2.18 36.45
N LEU A 215 -30.78 -2.80 35.28
CA LEU A 215 -30.91 -4.22 35.02
C LEU A 215 -29.75 -4.67 34.13
N PRO A 216 -29.39 -5.96 34.09
CA PRO A 216 -28.38 -6.46 33.18
C PRO A 216 -28.67 -6.06 31.72
N ALA A 217 -27.70 -5.39 31.08
CA ALA A 217 -27.91 -4.81 29.76
C ALA A 217 -28.05 -5.91 28.69
N GLN A 218 -29.21 -5.99 28.02
CA GLN A 218 -29.48 -6.97 26.96
C GLN A 218 -28.97 -6.48 25.60
N VAL A 219 -27.68 -6.20 25.50
CA VAL A 219 -27.03 -5.71 24.29
C VAL A 219 -25.77 -6.51 24.01
N GLU A 220 -25.46 -6.74 22.73
CA GLU A 220 -24.26 -7.46 22.35
C GLU A 220 -23.03 -6.55 22.30
N ARG A 221 -21.86 -7.11 22.59
CA ARG A 221 -20.58 -6.43 22.35
C ARG A 221 -20.49 -5.98 20.88
N GLY A 222 -20.13 -4.73 20.67
CA GLY A 222 -20.01 -4.11 19.35
C GLY A 222 -21.31 -3.49 18.82
N ALA A 223 -22.44 -3.62 19.53
CA ALA A 223 -23.67 -2.92 19.17
C ALA A 223 -23.47 -1.39 19.22
N MET A 224 -24.15 -0.69 18.31
CA MET A 224 -24.20 0.77 18.36
C MET A 224 -25.30 1.19 19.31
N VAL A 225 -24.99 2.08 20.23
CA VAL A 225 -25.94 2.66 21.18
C VAL A 225 -25.90 4.17 21.10
N GLU A 226 -27.03 4.81 21.34
CA GLU A 226 -27.15 6.26 21.45
C GLU A 226 -27.85 6.63 22.75
N LEU A 227 -27.51 7.81 23.29
CA LEU A 227 -28.19 8.36 24.45
C LEU A 227 -29.54 8.92 24.00
N ARG A 228 -30.65 8.45 24.59
CA ARG A 228 -31.98 8.93 24.21
C ARG A 228 -32.13 10.44 24.43
N GLN A 229 -31.54 10.95 25.51
CA GLN A 229 -31.53 12.36 25.88
C GLN A 229 -30.55 13.20 25.04
N ALA A 230 -29.63 12.55 24.31
CA ALA A 230 -28.66 13.20 23.44
C ALA A 230 -28.36 12.28 22.23
N PRO A 231 -29.30 12.15 21.26
CA PRO A 231 -29.22 11.14 20.20
C PRO A 231 -28.02 11.28 19.26
N ASP A 232 -27.38 12.45 19.25
CA ASP A 232 -26.14 12.72 18.52
C ASP A 232 -24.91 12.09 19.19
N LEU A 233 -25.01 11.76 20.49
CA LEU A 233 -24.00 11.02 21.23
C LEU A 233 -24.18 9.53 20.98
N ARG A 234 -23.45 9.05 19.97
CA ARG A 234 -23.43 7.64 19.57
C ARG A 234 -22.10 6.99 19.92
N GLY A 235 -22.18 5.76 20.38
CA GLY A 235 -21.02 4.99 20.73
C GLY A 235 -21.23 3.50 20.60
N ARG A 236 -20.12 2.78 20.52
CA ARG A 236 -20.12 1.34 20.36
C ARG A 236 -19.88 0.67 21.70
N VAL A 237 -20.68 -0.33 22.02
CA VAL A 237 -20.52 -1.15 23.21
C VAL A 237 -19.20 -1.93 23.12
N GLN A 238 -18.28 -1.71 24.05
CA GLN A 238 -17.02 -2.44 24.15
C GLN A 238 -17.12 -3.69 25.01
N THR A 239 -17.80 -3.59 26.14
CA THR A 239 -17.99 -4.71 27.07
C THR A 239 -19.37 -4.62 27.73
N VAL A 240 -19.91 -5.78 28.05
CA VAL A 240 -21.15 -5.97 28.81
C VAL A 240 -20.83 -6.95 29.90
N ASP A 241 -20.96 -6.53 31.16
CA ASP A 241 -20.67 -7.33 32.34
C ASP A 241 -21.78 -7.13 33.37
N GLY A 242 -22.84 -7.93 33.26
CA GLY A 242 -24.06 -7.76 34.04
C GLY A 242 -24.68 -6.37 33.85
N GLU A 243 -24.67 -5.57 34.91
CA GLU A 243 -25.18 -4.19 34.96
C GLU A 243 -24.15 -3.14 34.50
N ARG A 244 -22.95 -3.56 34.09
CA ARG A 244 -21.90 -2.65 33.60
C ARG A 244 -21.83 -2.70 32.08
N LEU A 245 -22.02 -1.53 31.46
CA LEU A 245 -21.99 -1.35 30.02
C LEU A 245 -20.92 -0.34 29.63
N THR A 246 -19.82 -0.77 29.03
CA THR A 246 -18.77 0.15 28.55
C THR A 246 -19.04 0.56 27.12
N VAL A 247 -19.13 1.86 26.85
CA VAL A 247 -19.41 2.43 25.54
C VAL A 247 -18.28 3.36 25.13
N ARG A 248 -17.72 3.14 23.93
CA ARG A 248 -16.77 4.05 23.29
C ARG A 248 -17.51 4.92 22.28
N PHE A 249 -17.57 6.22 22.51
CA PHE A 249 -18.20 7.15 21.59
C PHE A 249 -17.36 7.35 20.32
N ASP A 250 -18.04 7.58 19.20
CA ASP A 250 -17.41 7.75 17.87
C ASP A 250 -16.60 9.06 17.78
N MET A 251 -16.87 10.01 18.67
CA MET A 251 -16.18 11.29 18.79
C MET A 251 -15.81 11.56 20.25
N ALA A 252 -14.88 12.49 20.49
CA ALA A 252 -14.62 12.98 21.83
C ALA A 252 -15.89 13.68 22.37
N VAL A 253 -16.43 13.18 23.49
CA VAL A 253 -17.65 13.70 24.11
C VAL A 253 -17.26 14.50 25.36
N ASP A 254 -17.76 15.73 25.48
CA ASP A 254 -17.67 16.47 26.75
C ASP A 254 -18.55 15.73 27.78
N ARG A 255 -17.95 15.31 28.90
CA ARG A 255 -18.61 14.57 30.00
C ARG A 255 -19.89 15.26 30.49
N ARG A 256 -19.97 16.60 30.41
CA ARG A 256 -21.14 17.39 30.81
C ARG A 256 -22.37 17.15 29.93
N ARG A 257 -22.16 16.65 28.71
CA ARG A 257 -23.24 16.32 27.76
C ARG A 257 -23.86 14.95 28.00
N ILE A 258 -23.21 14.10 28.80
CA ILE A 258 -23.76 12.80 29.20
C ILE A 258 -24.50 12.99 30.53
N PRO A 259 -25.84 12.86 30.56
CA PRO A 259 -26.62 12.97 31.79
C PRO A 259 -26.12 11.99 32.86
N ALA A 260 -26.19 12.38 34.14
CA ALA A 260 -25.80 11.50 35.25
C ALA A 260 -26.65 10.22 35.31
N GLN A 261 -27.93 10.32 34.90
CA GLN A 261 -28.90 9.25 34.75
C GLN A 261 -29.62 9.42 33.42
N GLY A 262 -29.97 8.33 32.76
CA GLY A 262 -30.60 8.41 31.44
C GLY A 262 -30.88 7.05 30.84
N GLU A 263 -31.06 7.02 29.52
CA GLU A 263 -31.42 5.81 28.79
C GLU A 263 -30.52 5.65 27.57
N LEU A 264 -29.96 4.46 27.41
CA LEU A 264 -29.26 4.04 26.19
C LEU A 264 -30.22 3.22 25.33
N VAL A 265 -30.23 3.52 24.04
CA VAL A 265 -31.02 2.83 23.04
C VAL A 265 -30.09 2.24 22.00
N VAL A 266 -30.36 1.00 21.55
CA VAL A 266 -29.63 0.43 20.42
C VAL A 266 -30.02 1.22 19.17
N SER A 267 -29.03 1.75 18.47
CA SER A 267 -29.25 2.59 17.28
C SER A 267 -28.95 1.77 16.03
N GLY A 268 -29.92 1.71 15.11
CA GLY A 268 -29.76 1.09 13.81
C GLY A 268 -28.70 1.80 12.99
N SER A 269 -27.78 1.04 12.37
CA SER A 269 -26.74 1.64 11.53
C SER A 269 -27.26 1.93 10.13
N ASP A 270 -27.46 3.21 9.79
CA ASP A 270 -27.73 3.62 8.40
C ASP A 270 -26.56 3.35 7.44
N LEU A 271 -25.40 2.91 7.93
CA LEU A 271 -24.21 2.72 7.11
C LEU A 271 -24.41 1.64 6.06
N ILE A 272 -25.01 0.49 6.43
CA ILE A 272 -25.21 -0.64 5.51
C ILE A 272 -26.16 -0.25 4.37
N PRO A 273 -27.37 0.30 4.64
CA PRO A 273 -28.26 0.79 3.58
C PRO A 273 -27.60 1.86 2.69
N ARG A 274 -26.81 2.78 3.27
CA ARG A 274 -26.08 3.79 2.48
C ARG A 274 -25.06 3.15 1.54
N ILE A 275 -24.26 2.18 2.02
CA ILE A 275 -23.28 1.47 1.19
C ILE A 275 -23.96 0.71 0.04
N GLN A 276 -25.06 0.02 0.32
CA GLN A 276 -25.83 -0.70 -0.69
C GLN A 276 -26.42 0.25 -1.74
N ARG A 277 -26.99 1.38 -1.31
CA ARG A 277 -27.50 2.43 -2.23
C ARG A 277 -26.40 3.04 -3.07
N ASP A 278 -25.22 3.30 -2.50
CA ASP A 278 -24.08 3.80 -3.27
C ASP A 278 -23.68 2.80 -4.38
N ALA A 279 -23.71 1.50 -4.11
CA ALA A 279 -23.48 0.47 -5.12
C ALA A 279 -24.58 0.43 -6.19
N ILE A 280 -25.86 0.49 -5.78
CA ILE A 280 -26.99 0.53 -6.72
C ILE A 280 -26.93 1.80 -7.60
N ALA A 281 -26.56 2.95 -7.03
CA ALA A 281 -26.40 4.19 -7.77
C ALA A 281 -25.28 4.10 -8.81
N LYS A 282 -24.14 3.48 -8.48
CA LYS A 282 -23.06 3.20 -9.45
C LYS A 282 -23.52 2.28 -10.56
N LEU A 283 -24.23 1.20 -10.21
CA LEU A 283 -24.81 0.26 -11.16
C LEU A 283 -25.79 0.94 -12.11
N ARG A 284 -26.76 1.70 -11.57
CA ARG A 284 -27.75 2.49 -12.32
C ARG A 284 -27.06 3.53 -13.22
N ALA A 285 -25.99 4.16 -12.75
CA ALA A 285 -25.25 5.15 -13.54
C ALA A 285 -24.35 4.53 -14.62
N GLY A 286 -24.18 3.20 -14.67
CA GLY A 286 -23.21 2.53 -15.55
C GLY A 286 -21.76 2.83 -15.19
N GLN A 287 -21.49 3.22 -13.95
CA GLN A 287 -20.16 3.58 -13.44
C GLN A 287 -19.46 2.35 -12.83
N THR A 288 -19.47 1.24 -13.57
CA THR A 288 -18.91 -0.05 -13.16
C THR A 288 -17.85 -0.50 -14.17
N PRO A 289 -16.72 -1.10 -13.73
CA PRO A 289 -15.70 -1.57 -14.68
C PRO A 289 -16.22 -2.62 -15.66
N ASN A 290 -17.20 -3.44 -15.24
CA ASN A 290 -18.00 -4.25 -16.15
C ASN A 290 -19.21 -3.45 -16.66
N PRO A 291 -19.25 -3.04 -17.95
CA PRO A 291 -20.34 -2.24 -18.49
C PRO A 291 -21.66 -3.03 -18.65
N ARG A 292 -21.61 -4.37 -18.63
CA ARG A 292 -22.78 -5.24 -18.76
C ARG A 292 -23.31 -5.75 -17.44
N LEU A 293 -22.74 -5.33 -16.30
CA LEU A 293 -23.15 -5.83 -14.99
C LEU A 293 -24.65 -5.65 -14.73
N LEU A 294 -25.24 -4.50 -15.10
CA LEU A 294 -26.67 -4.27 -14.93
C LEU A 294 -27.52 -5.23 -15.79
N ALA A 295 -27.19 -5.37 -17.07
CA ALA A 295 -27.87 -6.31 -17.97
C ALA A 295 -27.71 -7.77 -17.49
N LEU A 296 -26.55 -8.13 -16.93
CA LEU A 296 -26.32 -9.44 -16.33
C LEU A 296 -27.20 -9.67 -15.09
N MET A 297 -27.34 -8.68 -14.21
CA MET A 297 -28.13 -8.81 -12.97
C MET A 297 -29.65 -8.72 -13.19
N ALA A 298 -30.08 -7.92 -14.17
CA ALA A 298 -31.49 -7.69 -14.48
C ALA A 298 -32.03 -8.70 -15.51
N ASP A 299 -31.31 -8.93 -16.61
CA ASP A 299 -31.78 -9.72 -17.75
C ASP A 299 -31.10 -11.09 -17.88
N LEU A 300 -30.10 -11.39 -17.04
CA LEU A 300 -29.30 -12.62 -17.12
C LEU A 300 -28.53 -12.73 -18.45
N ALA A 301 -28.13 -11.58 -19.00
CA ALA A 301 -27.42 -11.47 -20.27
C ALA A 301 -25.92 -11.79 -20.12
N PHE A 302 -25.58 -13.08 -20.00
CA PHE A 302 -24.19 -13.56 -19.95
C PHE A 302 -23.46 -13.35 -21.29
N VAL A 303 -22.19 -12.95 -21.21
CA VAL A 303 -21.30 -12.85 -22.37
C VAL A 303 -20.83 -14.25 -22.76
N PRO A 304 -20.95 -14.69 -24.03
CA PRO A 304 -20.50 -16.01 -24.46
C PRO A 304 -19.07 -16.33 -24.02
N TYR A 305 -18.89 -17.47 -23.35
CA TYR A 305 -17.60 -17.93 -22.85
C TYR A 305 -16.65 -18.29 -24.02
N PRO A 306 -15.49 -17.61 -24.16
CA PRO A 306 -14.61 -17.77 -25.32
C PRO A 306 -13.67 -18.99 -25.23
N GLY A 307 -13.69 -19.75 -24.13
CA GLY A 307 -12.71 -20.77 -23.79
C GLY A 307 -11.40 -20.21 -23.22
N PRO A 308 -10.55 -21.05 -22.58
CA PRO A 308 -9.22 -20.63 -22.15
C PRO A 308 -8.33 -20.38 -23.36
N ARG A 309 -7.56 -19.28 -23.35
CA ARG A 309 -6.66 -18.86 -24.45
C ARG A 309 -5.33 -18.33 -23.91
N GLY A 310 -4.25 -18.58 -24.66
CA GLY A 310 -2.91 -18.06 -24.33
C GLY A 310 -2.48 -18.43 -22.91
N GLU A 311 -2.07 -17.44 -22.13
CA GLU A 311 -1.59 -17.63 -20.75
C GLU A 311 -2.64 -18.24 -19.80
N THR A 312 -3.95 -18.04 -20.04
CA THR A 312 -5.00 -18.66 -19.20
C THR A 312 -5.11 -20.17 -19.42
N ALA A 313 -4.75 -20.65 -20.60
CA ALA A 313 -4.68 -22.08 -20.90
C ALA A 313 -3.39 -22.72 -20.33
N ALA A 314 -2.31 -21.95 -20.22
CA ALA A 314 -1.04 -22.39 -19.66
C ALA A 314 -1.01 -22.39 -18.12
N ALA A 315 -1.92 -21.66 -17.46
CA ALA A 315 -1.99 -21.59 -16.00
C ALA A 315 -2.29 -22.97 -15.40
N GLN A 316 -1.50 -23.37 -14.41
CA GLN A 316 -1.69 -24.61 -13.65
C GLN A 316 -1.92 -24.28 -12.17
N PRO A 317 -2.81 -25.01 -11.49
CA PRO A 317 -2.85 -24.98 -10.04
C PRO A 317 -1.54 -25.55 -9.47
N VAL A 318 -1.20 -25.16 -8.25
CA VAL A 318 -0.03 -25.68 -7.52
C VAL A 318 -0.43 -26.94 -6.77
N GLU A 319 -1.65 -26.95 -6.23
CA GLU A 319 -2.22 -28.15 -5.64
C GLU A 319 -2.89 -29.02 -6.70
N ASP A 320 -2.85 -30.33 -6.49
CA ASP A 320 -3.57 -31.27 -7.36
C ASP A 320 -5.09 -31.14 -7.15
N LEU A 321 -5.77 -30.60 -8.16
CA LEU A 321 -7.21 -30.36 -8.17
C LEU A 321 -7.92 -31.48 -8.90
N ASN A 322 -9.07 -31.94 -8.37
CA ASN A 322 -9.92 -32.86 -9.12
C ASN A 322 -10.56 -32.17 -10.34
N ASP A 323 -11.19 -32.93 -11.22
CA ASP A 323 -11.71 -32.43 -12.50
C ASP A 323 -12.66 -31.23 -12.34
N GLY A 324 -13.62 -31.29 -11.41
CA GLY A 324 -14.54 -30.18 -11.15
C GLY A 324 -13.84 -28.92 -10.60
N GLN A 325 -12.87 -29.09 -9.70
CA GLN A 325 -12.06 -27.98 -9.18
C GLN A 325 -11.15 -27.38 -10.26
N LEU A 326 -10.55 -28.22 -11.11
CA LEU A 326 -9.67 -27.81 -12.20
C LEU A 326 -10.45 -27.10 -13.32
N GLU A 327 -11.67 -27.56 -13.60
CA GLU A 327 -12.60 -26.87 -14.50
C GLU A 327 -12.99 -25.50 -13.95
N ALA A 328 -13.37 -25.41 -12.67
CA ALA A 328 -13.65 -24.14 -12.01
C ALA A 328 -12.43 -23.20 -12.10
N PHE A 329 -11.23 -23.70 -11.84
CA PHE A 329 -9.98 -22.95 -11.95
C PHE A 329 -9.76 -22.38 -13.35
N ARG A 330 -9.82 -23.23 -14.39
CA ARG A 330 -9.57 -22.81 -15.79
C ARG A 330 -10.61 -21.83 -16.30
N ARG A 331 -11.89 -22.09 -16.04
CA ARG A 331 -12.99 -21.19 -16.44
C ARG A 331 -12.91 -19.87 -15.66
N ALA A 332 -12.58 -19.92 -14.37
CA ALA A 332 -12.46 -18.72 -13.55
C ALA A 332 -11.39 -17.77 -14.07
N LEU A 333 -10.31 -18.25 -14.69
CA LEU A 333 -9.26 -17.38 -15.24
C LEU A 333 -9.60 -16.78 -16.61
N SER A 334 -10.64 -17.28 -17.30
CA SER A 334 -10.95 -16.92 -18.69
C SER A 334 -12.38 -16.40 -18.90
N VAL A 335 -13.22 -16.40 -17.87
CA VAL A 335 -14.59 -15.92 -17.96
C VAL A 335 -14.64 -14.40 -18.27
N PRO A 336 -15.43 -13.96 -19.25
CA PRO A 336 -15.47 -12.55 -19.64
C PRO A 336 -16.19 -11.65 -18.62
N ASP A 337 -17.18 -12.19 -17.91
CA ASP A 337 -18.03 -11.42 -16.99
C ASP A 337 -18.22 -12.12 -15.64
N MET A 338 -18.77 -13.35 -15.59
CA MET A 338 -19.10 -14.00 -14.33
C MET A 338 -19.11 -15.53 -14.43
N LEU A 339 -18.43 -16.20 -13.50
CA LEU A 339 -18.51 -17.64 -13.30
C LEU A 339 -19.29 -17.94 -12.01
N LEU A 340 -20.11 -18.98 -12.04
CA LEU A 340 -20.85 -19.49 -10.91
C LEU A 340 -20.34 -20.89 -10.56
N VAL A 341 -19.75 -21.03 -9.38
CA VAL A 341 -19.22 -22.30 -8.88
C VAL A 341 -20.14 -22.82 -7.78
N LEU A 342 -20.92 -23.85 -8.10
CA LEU A 342 -21.74 -24.57 -7.13
C LEU A 342 -20.84 -25.53 -6.35
N GLY A 343 -20.64 -25.23 -5.07
CA GLY A 343 -19.80 -26.02 -4.18
C GLY A 343 -20.61 -26.63 -3.04
N PRO A 344 -21.14 -27.86 -3.22
CA PRO A 344 -21.75 -28.65 -2.15
C PRO A 344 -20.81 -28.82 -0.94
N PRO A 345 -21.33 -29.23 0.23
CA PRO A 345 -20.54 -29.44 1.45
C PRO A 345 -19.36 -30.40 1.22
N GLY A 346 -18.19 -30.06 1.74
CA GLY A 346 -17.01 -30.94 1.70
C GLY A 346 -16.27 -30.99 0.36
N THR A 347 -16.67 -30.19 -0.64
CA THR A 347 -16.08 -30.22 -2.01
C THR A 347 -14.83 -29.36 -2.20
N GLY A 348 -14.36 -28.70 -1.13
CA GLY A 348 -13.15 -27.87 -1.18
C GLY A 348 -13.32 -26.52 -1.89
N LYS A 349 -14.44 -25.82 -1.65
CA LYS A 349 -14.68 -24.44 -2.12
C LYS A 349 -13.48 -23.51 -1.86
N THR A 350 -13.06 -23.40 -0.60
CA THR A 350 -11.94 -22.53 -0.18
C THR A 350 -10.65 -22.89 -0.90
N ARG A 351 -10.36 -24.19 -1.10
CA ARG A 351 -9.18 -24.66 -1.85
C ARG A 351 -9.21 -24.12 -3.28
N THR A 352 -10.34 -24.28 -3.95
CA THR A 352 -10.55 -23.79 -5.33
C THR A 352 -10.39 -22.27 -5.42
N ILE A 353 -10.97 -21.52 -4.47
CA ILE A 353 -10.86 -20.06 -4.39
C ILE A 353 -9.40 -19.61 -4.24
N VAL A 354 -8.64 -20.26 -3.35
CA VAL A 354 -7.22 -19.94 -3.12
C VAL A 354 -6.40 -20.13 -4.38
N GLU A 355 -6.60 -21.24 -5.10
CA GLU A 355 -5.88 -21.50 -6.35
C GLU A 355 -6.22 -20.46 -7.43
N ILE A 356 -7.51 -20.12 -7.59
CA ILE A 356 -7.96 -19.07 -8.54
C ILE A 356 -7.34 -17.71 -8.18
N ALA A 357 -7.47 -17.29 -6.93
CA ALA A 357 -6.96 -15.99 -6.46
C ALA A 357 -5.44 -15.89 -6.64
N ARG A 358 -4.70 -16.95 -6.31
CA ARG A 358 -3.24 -17.00 -6.48
C ARG A 358 -2.85 -16.92 -7.95
N ALA A 359 -3.48 -17.70 -8.82
CA ALA A 359 -3.14 -17.71 -10.24
C ALA A 359 -3.47 -16.38 -10.93
N ALA A 360 -4.61 -15.77 -10.62
CA ALA A 360 -4.95 -14.43 -11.11
C ALA A 360 -3.94 -13.39 -10.62
N ALA A 361 -3.63 -13.37 -9.32
CA ALA A 361 -2.65 -12.45 -8.75
C ALA A 361 -1.24 -12.61 -9.35
N ALA A 362 -0.79 -13.85 -9.58
CA ALA A 362 0.51 -14.13 -10.21
C ALA A 362 0.59 -13.64 -11.67
N ARG A 363 -0.55 -13.45 -12.34
CA ARG A 363 -0.67 -12.85 -13.68
C ARG A 363 -0.71 -11.31 -13.65
N GLY A 364 -0.57 -10.71 -12.48
CA GLY A 364 -0.64 -9.25 -12.28
C GLY A 364 -2.07 -8.71 -12.20
N GLU A 365 -3.08 -9.59 -12.07
CA GLU A 365 -4.47 -9.16 -11.88
C GLU A 365 -4.71 -8.77 -10.42
N ARG A 366 -5.43 -7.66 -10.19
CA ARG A 366 -5.83 -7.30 -8.83
C ARG A 366 -7.08 -8.07 -8.43
N VAL A 367 -6.99 -8.85 -7.36
CA VAL A 367 -8.08 -9.72 -6.88
C VAL A 367 -8.71 -9.19 -5.60
N LEU A 368 -10.03 -9.19 -5.53
CA LEU A 368 -10.79 -8.98 -4.29
C LEU A 368 -11.49 -10.27 -3.89
N VAL A 369 -11.17 -10.80 -2.72
CA VAL A 369 -11.87 -11.91 -2.08
C VAL A 369 -12.87 -11.34 -1.09
N ALA A 370 -14.16 -11.62 -1.31
CA ALA A 370 -15.26 -11.16 -0.49
C ALA A 370 -16.12 -12.29 0.05
N SER A 371 -16.76 -12.07 1.19
CA SER A 371 -17.80 -12.96 1.72
C SER A 371 -18.72 -12.19 2.70
N GLN A 372 -19.77 -12.83 3.19
CA GLN A 372 -20.65 -12.28 4.23
C GLN A 372 -19.97 -12.24 5.59
N GLY A 373 -19.26 -13.31 5.97
CA GLY A 373 -18.61 -13.46 7.27
C GLY A 373 -17.10 -13.22 7.22
N ASN A 374 -16.52 -12.77 8.34
CA ASN A 374 -15.08 -12.59 8.44
C ASN A 374 -14.33 -13.92 8.31
N THR A 375 -14.82 -14.98 8.94
CA THR A 375 -14.18 -16.31 8.94
C THR A 375 -13.97 -16.87 7.55
N ALA A 376 -14.94 -16.74 6.64
CA ALA A 376 -14.79 -17.22 5.26
C ALA A 376 -13.68 -16.47 4.50
N VAL A 377 -13.59 -15.15 4.68
CA VAL A 377 -12.52 -14.33 4.11
C VAL A 377 -11.17 -14.72 4.71
N ASP A 378 -11.11 -14.88 6.04
CA ASP A 378 -9.88 -15.21 6.77
C ASP A 378 -9.34 -16.57 6.31
N ASN A 379 -10.20 -17.59 6.13
CA ASN A 379 -9.83 -18.92 5.65
C ASN A 379 -9.14 -18.90 4.27
N VAL A 380 -9.54 -18.00 3.37
CA VAL A 380 -8.89 -17.82 2.07
C VAL A 380 -7.59 -17.03 2.23
N VAL A 381 -7.66 -15.89 2.92
CA VAL A 381 -6.54 -14.96 3.10
C VAL A 381 -5.36 -15.63 3.79
N GLU A 382 -5.62 -16.48 4.77
CA GLU A 382 -4.60 -17.25 5.50
C GLU A 382 -3.75 -18.09 4.56
N LYS A 383 -4.39 -18.84 3.66
CA LYS A 383 -3.76 -19.82 2.75
C LYS A 383 -3.06 -19.21 1.55
N LEU A 384 -3.21 -17.90 1.30
CA LEU A 384 -2.49 -17.23 0.22
C LEU A 384 -0.99 -17.09 0.55
N PRO A 385 -0.10 -17.34 -0.43
CA PRO A 385 1.34 -17.41 -0.21
C PRO A 385 1.95 -16.03 0.08
N ALA A 386 3.03 -16.02 0.86
CA ALA A 386 3.72 -14.79 1.28
C ALA A 386 4.42 -14.01 0.15
N VAL A 387 4.58 -14.61 -1.04
CA VAL A 387 5.09 -13.93 -2.24
C VAL A 387 4.13 -12.85 -2.75
N LEU A 388 2.83 -13.01 -2.46
CA LEU A 388 1.80 -12.05 -2.81
C LEU A 388 1.64 -11.01 -1.69
N THR A 389 1.39 -9.77 -2.07
CA THR A 389 0.97 -8.69 -1.18
C THR A 389 -0.53 -8.86 -0.90
N VAL A 390 -0.83 -9.56 0.19
CA VAL A 390 -2.21 -9.84 0.62
C VAL A 390 -2.59 -8.90 1.77
N ILE A 391 -3.69 -8.16 1.62
CA ILE A 391 -4.17 -7.23 2.64
C ILE A 391 -5.58 -7.60 3.10
N ARG A 392 -5.76 -7.77 4.42
CA ARG A 392 -7.04 -8.02 5.07
C ARG A 392 -7.65 -6.71 5.58
N VAL A 393 -8.85 -6.39 5.11
CA VAL A 393 -9.57 -5.17 5.45
C VAL A 393 -10.85 -5.46 6.22
N GLY A 394 -10.97 -4.94 7.44
CA GLY A 394 -12.17 -5.10 8.26
C GLY A 394 -11.94 -4.58 9.69
N ASN A 395 -12.92 -4.80 10.57
CA ASN A 395 -12.73 -4.55 11.99
C ASN A 395 -11.78 -5.61 12.56
N GLU A 396 -10.62 -5.19 13.06
CA GLU A 396 -9.58 -6.05 13.62
C GLU A 396 -10.09 -6.92 14.78
N GLU A 397 -11.08 -6.46 15.55
CA GLU A 397 -11.71 -7.25 16.62
C GLU A 397 -12.46 -8.50 16.12
N ARG A 398 -12.82 -8.53 14.83
CA ARG A 398 -13.57 -9.63 14.20
C ARG A 398 -12.73 -10.45 13.23
N ILE A 399 -11.46 -10.09 13.06
CA ILE A 399 -10.51 -10.76 12.18
C ILE A 399 -9.81 -11.85 13.00
N GLY A 400 -9.71 -13.06 12.44
CA GLY A 400 -9.03 -14.17 13.09
C GLY A 400 -7.54 -13.90 13.34
N ASN A 401 -7.03 -14.35 14.49
CA ASN A 401 -5.64 -14.14 14.90
C ASN A 401 -4.62 -14.60 13.84
N ALA A 402 -4.90 -15.69 13.11
CA ALA A 402 -4.04 -16.24 12.07
C ALA A 402 -3.72 -15.24 10.94
N VAL A 403 -4.66 -14.33 10.63
CA VAL A 403 -4.51 -13.35 9.54
C VAL A 403 -4.27 -11.92 10.04
N MET A 404 -4.12 -11.71 11.35
CA MET A 404 -3.90 -10.37 11.92
C MET A 404 -2.65 -9.68 11.37
N HIS A 405 -1.59 -10.44 11.08
CA HIS A 405 -0.38 -9.91 10.46
C HIS A 405 -0.59 -9.41 9.01
N LYS A 406 -1.69 -9.81 8.36
CA LYS A 406 -2.13 -9.34 7.03
C LYS A 406 -3.10 -8.15 7.12
N THR A 407 -3.47 -7.66 8.31
CA THR A 407 -4.32 -6.47 8.42
C THR A 407 -3.59 -5.23 7.92
N LEU A 408 -4.35 -4.22 7.51
CA LEU A 408 -3.78 -2.98 6.99
C LEU A 408 -2.81 -2.28 7.97
N ALA A 409 -3.18 -2.24 9.25
CA ALA A 409 -2.34 -1.64 10.29
C ALA A 409 -1.06 -2.46 10.53
N SER A 410 -1.18 -3.79 10.66
CA SER A 410 -0.04 -4.68 10.85
C SER A 410 0.92 -4.65 9.65
N ALA A 411 0.39 -4.66 8.43
CA ALA A 411 1.17 -4.55 7.21
C ALA A 411 1.90 -3.21 7.11
N ALA A 412 1.26 -2.11 7.55
CA ALA A 412 1.91 -0.79 7.61
C ALA A 412 3.07 -0.78 8.60
N VAL A 413 2.88 -1.31 9.81
CA VAL A 413 3.95 -1.43 10.81
C VAL A 413 5.10 -2.30 10.30
N ALA A 414 4.80 -3.43 9.66
CA ALA A 414 5.81 -4.31 9.08
C ALA A 414 6.60 -3.61 7.96
N LEU A 415 5.92 -2.85 7.09
CA LEU A 415 6.56 -2.05 6.05
C LEU A 415 7.42 -0.94 6.64
N GLN A 416 6.95 -0.20 7.65
CA GLN A 416 7.72 0.81 8.37
C GLN A 416 9.03 0.23 8.91
N LYS A 417 8.95 -0.90 9.65
CA LYS A 417 10.13 -1.59 10.19
C LYS A 417 11.12 -1.98 9.10
N ARG A 418 10.63 -2.52 7.96
CA ARG A 418 11.48 -2.88 6.81
C ARG A 418 12.15 -1.67 6.16
N VAL A 419 11.44 -0.55 6.03
CA VAL A 419 11.99 0.69 5.46
C VAL A 419 13.04 1.29 6.40
N LEU A 420 12.78 1.29 7.70
CA LEU A 420 13.73 1.73 8.73
C LEU A 420 14.98 0.86 8.76
N SER A 421 14.84 -0.48 8.70
CA SER A 421 16.01 -1.37 8.69
C SER A 421 16.85 -1.21 7.42
N LYS A 422 16.22 -1.11 6.23
CA LYS A 422 16.93 -0.90 4.97
C LYS A 422 17.62 0.46 4.87
N SER A 423 17.11 1.48 5.53
CA SER A 423 17.70 2.82 5.53
C SER A 423 18.76 3.02 6.62
N ASP A 424 18.96 2.06 7.52
CA ASP A 424 19.81 2.21 8.70
C ASP A 424 21.29 2.39 8.35
N ALA A 425 21.81 1.54 7.46
CA ALA A 425 23.20 1.63 7.02
C ALA A 425 23.53 3.00 6.37
N MET A 426 22.62 3.54 5.56
CA MET A 426 22.79 4.85 4.95
C MET A 426 22.70 5.98 6.00
N ALA A 427 21.79 5.86 6.97
CA ALA A 427 21.67 6.82 8.07
C ALA A 427 22.96 6.86 8.92
N GLN A 428 23.54 5.71 9.25
CA GLN A 428 24.82 5.63 9.96
C GLN A 428 25.97 6.28 9.17
N ARG A 429 26.03 6.05 7.86
CA ARG A 429 27.04 6.66 6.98
C ARG A 429 26.89 8.18 6.87
N LEU A 430 25.66 8.71 6.92
CA LEU A 430 25.37 10.15 6.86
C LEU A 430 25.39 10.85 8.22
N ALA A 431 25.45 10.12 9.33
CA ALA A 431 25.47 10.66 10.69
C ALA A 431 26.52 11.78 10.93
N PRO A 432 27.73 11.74 10.34
CA PRO A 432 28.71 12.83 10.49
C PRO A 432 28.25 14.21 9.98
N TRP A 433 27.21 14.27 9.15
CA TRP A 433 26.63 15.51 8.60
C TRP A 433 25.30 15.93 9.25
N SER A 434 24.72 15.11 10.13
CA SER A 434 23.39 15.37 10.71
C SER A 434 23.42 16.01 12.10
N SER A 435 24.48 15.81 12.89
CA SER A 435 24.56 16.34 14.26
C SER A 435 24.97 17.81 14.28
N GLU A 436 24.54 18.58 15.28
CA GLU A 436 25.10 19.91 15.57
C GLU A 436 25.84 19.89 16.92
N PRO A 437 27.15 20.22 16.97
CA PRO A 437 28.03 20.51 15.83
C PRO A 437 28.38 19.25 15.02
N SER A 438 28.44 19.35 13.68
CA SER A 438 28.68 18.18 12.82
C SER A 438 30.18 17.85 12.74
N PRO A 439 30.60 16.61 13.00
CA PRO A 439 31.99 16.20 12.83
C PRO A 439 32.54 16.53 11.45
N ALA A 440 31.74 16.38 10.39
CA ALA A 440 32.15 16.73 9.04
C ALA A 440 32.44 18.23 8.91
N THR A 441 31.59 19.09 9.48
CA THR A 441 31.79 20.55 9.48
C THR A 441 33.06 20.92 10.25
N GLY A 442 33.33 20.23 11.37
CA GLY A 442 34.56 20.40 12.13
C GLY A 442 35.83 20.05 11.33
N TRP A 443 35.82 18.94 10.58
CA TRP A 443 36.97 18.54 9.76
C TRP A 443 37.16 19.42 8.52
N LEU A 444 36.06 19.84 7.87
CA LEU A 444 36.13 20.76 6.73
C LEU A 444 36.72 22.10 7.15
N ARG A 445 36.30 22.64 8.31
CA ARG A 445 36.88 23.87 8.87
C ARG A 445 38.37 23.71 9.16
N ARG A 446 38.80 22.60 9.76
CA ARG A 446 40.24 22.34 10.00
C ARG A 446 41.03 22.26 8.70
N LEU A 447 40.44 21.73 7.64
CA LEU A 447 41.06 21.70 6.31
C LEU A 447 41.21 23.12 5.75
N ASP A 448 40.15 23.94 5.80
CA ASP A 448 40.19 25.34 5.36
C ASP A 448 41.22 26.17 6.17
N ASP A 449 41.29 25.96 7.49
CA ASP A 449 42.27 26.61 8.38
C ASP A 449 43.72 26.20 7.99
N ALA A 450 43.96 24.91 7.74
CA ALA A 450 45.27 24.40 7.35
C ALA A 450 45.70 24.87 5.96
N LEU A 451 44.77 24.95 5.00
CA LEU A 451 45.02 25.48 3.66
C LEU A 451 45.33 26.97 3.68
N THR A 452 44.66 27.73 4.56
CA THR A 452 44.96 29.15 4.78
C THR A 452 46.38 29.31 5.32
N ALA A 453 46.79 28.48 6.28
CA ALA A 453 48.16 28.48 6.79
C ALA A 453 49.18 28.12 5.69
N ALA A 454 48.89 27.12 4.86
CA ALA A 454 49.74 26.73 3.73
C ALA A 454 49.86 27.83 2.67
N ALA A 455 48.77 28.53 2.35
CA ALA A 455 48.77 29.67 1.44
C ALA A 455 49.62 30.82 1.99
N ASN A 456 49.51 31.13 3.28
CA ASN A 456 50.34 32.14 3.94
C ASN A 456 51.83 31.75 3.91
N ALA A 457 52.15 30.48 4.18
CA ALA A 457 53.51 29.96 4.08
C ALA A 457 54.06 30.04 2.65
N ARG A 458 53.24 29.78 1.63
CA ARG A 458 53.62 29.90 0.22
C ARG A 458 53.95 31.35 -0.15
N SER A 459 53.12 32.29 0.27
CA SER A 459 53.38 33.73 0.07
C SER A 459 54.65 34.18 0.77
N ALA A 460 54.90 33.72 2.00
CA ALA A 460 56.13 34.01 2.73
C ALA A 460 57.37 33.41 2.04
N HIS A 461 57.26 32.18 1.50
CA HIS A 461 58.33 31.58 0.69
C HIS A 461 58.58 32.37 -0.59
N ALA A 462 57.54 32.79 -1.32
CA ALA A 462 57.70 33.58 -2.53
C ALA A 462 58.43 34.91 -2.24
N ALA A 463 58.03 35.59 -1.17
CA ALA A 463 58.70 36.82 -0.71
C ALA A 463 60.17 36.57 -0.29
N ALA A 464 60.47 35.45 0.36
CA ALA A 464 61.85 35.09 0.72
C ALA A 464 62.71 34.81 -0.53
N VAL A 465 62.16 34.16 -1.55
CA VAL A 465 62.85 33.91 -2.83
C VAL A 465 63.10 35.21 -3.58
N GLU A 466 62.11 36.09 -3.65
CA GLU A 466 62.25 37.41 -4.26
C GLU A 466 63.31 38.26 -3.53
N SER A 467 63.29 38.26 -2.20
CA SER A 467 64.32 38.90 -1.37
C SER A 467 65.72 38.34 -1.63
N HIS A 468 65.86 37.02 -1.73
CA HIS A 468 67.13 36.37 -2.08
C HIS A 468 67.61 36.75 -3.49
N GLN A 469 66.72 36.74 -4.49
CA GLN A 469 67.04 37.17 -5.85
C GLN A 469 67.45 38.65 -5.90
N ALA A 470 66.75 39.53 -5.16
CA ALA A 470 67.09 40.93 -5.05
C ALA A 470 68.47 41.13 -4.39
N ALA A 471 68.78 40.36 -3.35
CA ALA A 471 70.10 40.39 -2.70
C ALA A 471 71.21 39.95 -3.67
N VAL A 472 71.03 38.84 -4.38
CA VAL A 472 71.98 38.35 -5.40
C VAL A 472 72.18 39.38 -6.49
N THR A 473 71.10 39.91 -7.06
CA THR A 473 71.13 40.94 -8.10
C THR A 473 71.84 42.21 -7.61
N GLY A 474 71.64 42.58 -6.35
CA GLY A 474 72.34 43.70 -5.71
C GLY A 474 73.86 43.50 -5.68
N VAL A 475 74.34 42.28 -5.39
CA VAL A 475 75.77 41.95 -5.49
C VAL A 475 76.23 41.96 -6.94
N GLU A 476 75.51 41.29 -7.84
CA GLU A 476 75.86 41.20 -9.26
C GLU A 476 76.00 42.58 -9.90
N ASN A 477 75.09 43.51 -9.62
CA ASN A 477 75.14 44.88 -10.13
C ASN A 477 76.39 45.66 -9.68
N ARG A 478 76.91 45.40 -8.46
CA ARG A 478 78.14 46.04 -7.96
C ARG A 478 79.39 45.56 -8.72
N PHE A 479 79.40 44.30 -9.15
CA PHE A 479 80.54 43.69 -9.84
C PHE A 479 80.40 43.68 -11.37
N ALA A 480 79.19 43.89 -11.89
CA ALA A 480 78.88 43.88 -13.33
C ALA A 480 79.80 44.80 -14.16
N PRO A 481 80.11 46.06 -13.74
CA PRO A 481 81.01 46.91 -14.51
C PRO A 481 82.42 46.33 -14.66
N LEU A 482 82.94 45.72 -13.60
CA LEU A 482 84.31 45.16 -13.55
C LEU A 482 84.41 43.87 -14.37
N VAL A 483 83.40 43.00 -14.28
CA VAL A 483 83.33 41.77 -15.06
C VAL A 483 83.14 42.09 -16.55
N GLU A 484 82.28 43.05 -16.87
CA GLU A 484 82.01 43.48 -18.25
C GLU A 484 83.23 44.17 -18.89
N GLN A 485 83.91 45.03 -18.14
CA GLN A 485 85.16 45.66 -18.61
C GLN A 485 86.24 44.61 -18.90
N SER A 486 86.38 43.60 -18.03
CA SER A 486 87.35 42.53 -18.23
C SER A 486 86.97 41.62 -19.40
N ARG A 487 85.67 41.40 -19.64
CA ARG A 487 85.14 40.67 -20.80
C ARG A 487 85.46 41.39 -22.11
N LEU A 488 85.21 42.69 -22.17
CA LEU A 488 85.51 43.52 -23.34
C LEU A 488 87.02 43.55 -23.64
N ALA A 489 87.86 43.71 -22.62
CA ALA A 489 89.30 43.66 -22.78
C ALA A 489 89.79 42.30 -23.31
N TRP A 490 89.20 41.20 -22.80
CA TRP A 490 89.47 39.86 -23.31
C TRP A 490 89.04 39.68 -24.77
N ASP A 491 87.86 40.17 -25.15
CA ASP A 491 87.35 40.11 -26.52
C ASP A 491 88.20 40.92 -27.51
N VAL A 492 88.67 42.10 -27.11
CA VAL A 492 89.57 42.93 -27.92
C VAL A 492 90.91 42.23 -28.13
N ALA A 493 91.54 41.75 -27.04
CA ALA A 493 92.80 41.01 -27.10
C ALA A 493 92.67 39.75 -27.96
N ARG A 494 91.53 39.06 -27.90
CA ARG A 494 91.24 37.86 -28.70
C ARG A 494 91.17 38.17 -30.19
N LYS A 495 90.50 39.27 -30.57
CA LYS A 495 90.41 39.71 -31.97
C LYS A 495 91.76 40.15 -32.51
N GLU A 496 92.55 40.86 -31.71
CA GLU A 496 93.88 41.34 -32.11
C GLU A 496 94.87 40.19 -32.29
N GLU A 497 94.94 39.25 -31.35
CA GLU A 497 95.76 38.04 -31.47
C GLU A 497 95.37 37.22 -32.69
N ALA A 498 94.07 36.96 -32.89
CA ALA A 498 93.59 36.19 -34.04
C ALA A 498 93.98 36.84 -35.37
N THR A 499 93.93 38.18 -35.45
CA THR A 499 94.30 38.94 -36.65
C THR A 499 95.80 38.86 -36.92
N LEU A 500 96.63 39.09 -35.90
CA LEU A 500 98.09 39.07 -36.02
C LEU A 500 98.62 37.65 -36.29
N SER A 501 98.06 36.66 -35.61
CA SER A 501 98.38 35.24 -35.81
C SER A 501 98.05 34.80 -37.25
N ALA A 502 96.89 35.18 -37.78
CA ALA A 502 96.53 34.92 -39.19
C ALA A 502 97.48 35.62 -40.18
N GLN A 503 97.92 36.85 -39.89
CA GLN A 503 98.90 37.58 -40.72
C GLN A 503 100.28 36.91 -40.69
N VAL A 504 100.76 36.50 -39.51
CA VAL A 504 102.03 35.76 -39.32
C VAL A 504 101.98 34.43 -40.05
N GLN A 505 100.91 33.65 -39.91
CA GLN A 505 100.76 32.35 -40.57
C GLN A 505 100.70 32.49 -42.09
N LYS A 506 99.97 33.50 -42.60
CA LYS A 506 99.92 33.83 -44.04
C LYS A 506 101.30 34.23 -44.58
N LEU A 507 102.03 35.09 -43.86
CA LEU A 507 103.37 35.54 -44.25
C LEU A 507 104.41 34.42 -44.18
N THR A 508 104.33 33.54 -43.18
CA THR A 508 105.21 32.37 -43.05
C THR A 508 105.02 31.41 -44.22
N THR A 509 103.76 31.11 -44.56
CA THR A 509 103.42 30.29 -45.73
C THR A 509 103.91 30.91 -47.04
N GLN A 510 103.77 32.24 -47.17
CA GLN A 510 104.24 33.00 -48.32
C GLN A 510 105.78 33.09 -48.39
N LEU A 511 106.47 33.12 -47.26
CA LEU A 511 107.93 33.12 -47.19
C LEU A 511 108.49 31.75 -47.61
N GLN A 512 107.92 30.66 -47.10
CA GLN A 512 108.29 29.28 -47.47
C GLN A 512 108.19 29.10 -48.99
N ARG A 513 107.05 29.51 -49.59
CA ARG A 513 106.83 29.45 -51.05
C ARG A 513 107.82 30.29 -51.86
N ASP A 514 108.27 31.42 -51.34
CA ASP A 514 109.27 32.24 -52.03
C ASP A 514 110.67 31.61 -51.91
N GLN A 515 111.02 31.03 -50.74
CA GLN A 515 112.29 30.34 -50.50
C GLN A 515 112.45 29.09 -51.38
N ASP A 516 111.38 28.31 -51.55
CA ASP A 516 111.37 27.12 -52.43
C ASP A 516 111.59 27.48 -53.92
N ARG A 517 111.35 28.73 -54.31
CA ARG A 517 111.47 29.23 -55.70
C ARG A 517 112.79 29.97 -55.98
N VAL A 518 113.71 30.05 -55.02
CA VAL A 518 114.98 30.82 -55.12
C VAL A 518 116.00 30.21 -56.08
N THR A 519 115.85 28.94 -56.48
CA THR A 519 116.82 28.20 -57.32
C THR A 519 116.66 28.36 -58.83
N GLY A 520 115.65 29.12 -59.32
CA GLY A 520 115.36 29.31 -60.75
C GLY A 520 115.87 30.63 -61.39
N LEU A 521 115.64 30.81 -62.70
CA LEU A 521 116.09 31.96 -63.53
C LEU A 521 115.68 33.36 -63.00
N LEU A 522 114.62 33.47 -62.20
CA LEU A 522 114.18 34.70 -61.51
C LEU A 522 114.54 34.72 -60.00
N GLY A 523 115.47 33.86 -59.59
CA GLY A 523 115.81 33.59 -58.19
C GLY A 523 116.21 34.83 -57.40
N PHE A 524 116.76 35.88 -58.03
CA PHE A 524 117.08 37.14 -57.36
C PHE A 524 115.82 37.87 -56.85
N VAL A 525 114.71 37.85 -57.61
CA VAL A 525 113.45 38.50 -57.23
C VAL A 525 112.81 37.78 -56.04
N TYR A 526 112.83 36.45 -56.05
CA TYR A 526 112.32 35.64 -54.94
C TYR A 526 113.21 35.73 -53.71
N ARG A 527 114.54 35.83 -53.87
CA ARG A 527 115.47 36.08 -52.76
C ARG A 527 115.23 37.45 -52.12
N TRP A 528 114.93 38.48 -52.93
CA TRP A 528 114.56 39.81 -52.45
C TRP A 528 113.18 39.82 -51.76
N ARG A 529 112.15 39.19 -52.35
CA ARG A 529 110.81 39.09 -51.74
C ARG A 529 110.83 38.26 -50.46
N ALA A 530 111.57 37.15 -50.44
CA ALA A 530 111.82 36.34 -49.25
C ALA A 530 112.53 37.16 -48.18
N GLY A 531 113.61 37.88 -48.50
CA GLY A 531 114.29 38.77 -47.54
C GLY A 531 113.36 39.85 -46.98
N ARG A 532 112.49 40.44 -47.82
CA ARG A 532 111.52 41.46 -47.40
C ARG A 532 110.39 40.87 -46.53
N ARG A 533 109.88 39.69 -46.88
CA ARG A 533 108.86 38.95 -46.09
C ARG A 533 109.44 38.42 -44.79
N GLN A 534 110.69 37.95 -44.79
CA GLN A 534 111.40 37.48 -43.61
C GLN A 534 111.66 38.63 -42.63
N LYS A 535 112.02 39.81 -43.13
CA LYS A 535 112.12 41.02 -42.30
C LYS A 535 110.75 41.40 -41.70
N ARG A 536 109.69 41.39 -42.51
CA ARG A 536 108.32 41.70 -42.05
C ARG A 536 107.74 40.64 -41.10
N LEU A 537 108.13 39.38 -41.27
CA LEU A 537 107.80 38.29 -40.35
C LEU A 537 108.57 38.44 -39.03
N ALA A 538 109.85 38.79 -39.08
CA ALA A 538 110.66 39.08 -37.89
C ALA A 538 110.13 40.30 -37.10
N GLU A 539 109.46 41.25 -37.77
CA GLU A 539 108.77 42.38 -37.13
C GLU A 539 107.40 41.99 -36.55
N LEU A 540 106.63 41.13 -37.23
CA LEU A 540 105.26 40.78 -36.82
C LEU A 540 105.17 39.61 -35.82
N THR A 541 106.12 38.68 -35.85
CA THR A 541 106.17 37.55 -34.91
C THR A 541 106.24 38.00 -33.44
N PRO A 542 107.16 38.90 -33.03
CA PRO A 542 107.19 39.39 -31.65
C PRO A 542 105.91 40.16 -31.27
N ARG A 543 105.24 40.82 -32.23
CA ARG A 543 103.94 41.46 -32.00
C ARG A 543 102.81 40.45 -31.79
N ALA A 544 102.80 39.35 -32.52
CA ALA A 544 101.82 38.27 -32.33
C ALA A 544 102.03 37.52 -31.00
N ASP A 545 103.29 37.27 -30.62
CA ASP A 545 103.62 36.67 -29.32
C ASP A 545 103.24 37.61 -28.17
N GLN A 546 103.46 38.91 -28.33
CA GLN A 546 103.00 39.93 -27.38
C GLN A 546 101.46 39.96 -27.28
N ALA A 547 100.74 39.92 -28.41
CA ALA A 547 99.27 39.86 -28.42
C ALA A 547 98.72 38.57 -27.77
N ARG A 548 99.41 37.44 -27.94
CA ARG A 548 99.06 36.16 -27.29
C ARG A 548 99.28 36.20 -25.78
N ALA A 549 100.35 36.82 -25.32
CA ALA A 549 100.57 37.06 -23.88
C ALA A 549 99.48 37.98 -23.29
N VAL A 550 99.11 39.04 -24.00
CA VAL A 550 98.02 39.96 -23.60
C VAL A 550 96.67 39.24 -23.57
N LEU A 551 96.36 38.38 -24.54
CA LEU A 551 95.15 37.56 -24.54
C LEU A 551 95.08 36.61 -23.34
N ALA A 552 96.18 35.89 -23.04
CA ALA A 552 96.26 35.01 -21.89
C ALA A 552 96.05 35.77 -20.57
N GLN A 553 96.67 36.95 -20.44
CA GLN A 553 96.50 37.82 -19.27
C GLN A 553 95.07 38.37 -19.15
N ALA A 554 94.46 38.79 -20.25
CA ALA A 554 93.08 39.29 -20.26
C ALA A 554 92.06 38.18 -19.93
N HIS A 555 92.29 36.95 -20.43
CA HIS A 555 91.48 35.79 -20.08
C HIS A 555 91.59 35.42 -18.59
N GLN A 556 92.81 35.40 -18.06
CA GLN A 556 93.06 35.16 -16.63
C GLN A 556 92.41 36.23 -15.75
N THR A 557 92.46 37.49 -16.18
CA THR A 557 91.80 38.60 -15.48
C THR A 557 90.29 38.45 -15.50
N PHE A 558 89.68 38.17 -16.66
CA PHE A 558 88.24 37.93 -16.77
C PHE A 558 87.77 36.78 -15.88
N THR A 559 88.44 35.61 -15.95
CA THR A 559 88.13 34.43 -15.14
C THR A 559 88.31 34.69 -13.65
N SER A 560 89.35 35.42 -13.24
CA SER A 560 89.55 35.85 -11.85
C SER A 560 88.41 36.74 -11.37
N ARG A 561 87.98 37.72 -12.18
CA ARG A 561 86.86 38.62 -11.85
C ARG A 561 85.51 37.89 -11.80
N THR A 562 85.30 36.89 -12.66
CA THR A 562 84.08 36.04 -12.58
C THR A 562 84.10 35.15 -11.34
N ALA A 563 85.26 34.61 -10.96
CA ALA A 563 85.41 33.83 -9.72
C ALA A 563 85.22 34.72 -8.47
N GLU A 564 85.70 35.96 -8.50
CA GLU A 564 85.51 36.96 -7.44
C GLU A 564 84.03 37.33 -7.27
N LEU A 565 83.30 37.56 -8.37
CA LEU A 565 81.84 37.76 -8.33
C LEU A 565 81.12 36.57 -7.69
N ARG A 566 81.45 35.34 -8.10
CA ARG A 566 80.82 34.13 -7.51
C ARG A 566 81.08 34.03 -6.01
N ARG A 567 82.33 34.26 -5.57
CA ARG A 567 82.68 34.29 -4.14
C ARG A 567 81.93 35.41 -3.42
N ALA A 568 81.91 36.61 -3.98
CA ALA A 568 81.20 37.75 -3.41
C ALA A 568 79.71 37.46 -3.24
N VAL A 569 79.05 36.84 -4.21
CA VAL A 569 77.64 36.42 -4.09
C VAL A 569 77.46 35.38 -2.98
N THR A 570 78.32 34.37 -2.90
CA THR A 570 78.20 33.30 -1.88
C THR A 570 78.56 33.75 -0.46
N GLU A 571 79.48 34.70 -0.32
CA GLU A 571 80.01 35.16 0.98
C GLU A 571 79.30 36.43 1.48
N ASP A 572 78.55 37.15 0.64
CA ASP A 572 77.83 38.36 1.04
C ASP A 572 76.84 38.04 2.20
N PRO A 573 76.93 38.76 3.34
CA PRO A 573 76.08 38.50 4.49
C PRO A 573 74.58 38.63 4.20
N ALA A 574 74.17 39.55 3.33
CA ALA A 574 72.76 39.75 2.98
C ALA A 574 72.24 38.61 2.10
N VAL A 575 73.05 38.11 1.16
CA VAL A 575 72.71 36.92 0.35
C VAL A 575 72.58 35.68 1.23
N ARG A 576 73.54 35.43 2.13
CA ARG A 576 73.48 34.29 3.07
C ARG A 576 72.29 34.38 4.01
N HIS A 577 71.97 35.56 4.53
CA HIS A 577 70.80 35.77 5.37
C HIS A 577 69.50 35.47 4.60
N ALA A 578 69.35 36.00 3.39
CA ALA A 578 68.18 35.75 2.55
C ALA A 578 68.07 34.28 2.13
N ALA A 579 69.18 33.60 1.86
CA ALA A 579 69.20 32.15 1.59
C ALA A 579 68.75 31.32 2.81
N GLY A 580 69.16 31.75 4.01
CA GLY A 580 68.66 31.18 5.28
C GLY A 580 67.16 31.39 5.46
N GLN A 581 66.64 32.56 5.10
CA GLN A 581 65.20 32.85 5.12
C GLN A 581 64.42 31.99 4.11
N VAL A 582 64.95 31.76 2.90
CA VAL A 582 64.36 30.83 1.92
C VAL A 582 64.30 29.41 2.48
N THR A 583 65.38 28.94 3.09
CA THR A 583 65.44 27.59 3.69
C THR A 583 64.40 27.45 4.80
N ALA A 584 64.35 28.40 5.74
CA ALA A 584 63.36 28.39 6.82
C ALA A 584 61.92 28.47 6.30
N ALA A 585 61.65 29.29 5.27
CA ALA A 585 60.35 29.40 4.64
C ALA A 585 59.95 28.10 3.89
N THR A 586 60.92 27.40 3.31
CA THR A 586 60.72 26.08 2.67
C THR A 586 60.28 25.04 3.70
N ASP A 587 60.94 24.99 4.86
CA ASP A 587 60.59 24.08 5.95
C ASP A 587 59.21 24.37 6.56
N ILE A 588 58.84 25.65 6.65
CA ILE A 588 57.50 26.07 7.11
C ILE A 588 56.44 25.68 6.07
N LEU A 589 56.71 25.90 4.78
CA LEU A 589 55.81 25.53 3.69
C LEU A 589 55.56 24.01 3.68
N SER A 590 56.62 23.19 3.75
CA SER A 590 56.51 21.73 3.79
C SER A 590 55.67 21.27 4.98
N ARG A 591 55.92 21.80 6.18
CA ARG A 591 55.13 21.45 7.38
C ARG A 591 53.67 21.87 7.27
N ALA A 592 53.40 23.03 6.67
CA ALA A 592 52.02 23.49 6.45
C ALA A 592 51.27 22.61 5.42
N GLN A 593 51.97 22.12 4.39
CA GLN A 593 51.45 21.16 3.42
C GLN A 593 51.08 19.82 4.06
N ASP A 594 52.00 19.26 4.86
CA ASP A 594 51.75 18.02 5.61
C ASP A 594 50.59 18.19 6.60
N GLY A 595 50.50 19.36 7.24
CA GLY A 595 49.42 19.73 8.15
C GLY A 595 48.04 19.78 7.49
N ALA A 596 47.94 20.17 6.21
CA ALA A 596 46.70 20.20 5.45
C ALA A 596 46.24 18.80 4.99
N SER A 597 47.19 17.89 4.79
CA SER A 597 46.91 16.53 4.29
C SER A 597 46.11 15.68 5.29
N GLU A 598 46.31 15.84 6.60
CA GLU A 598 45.59 15.04 7.60
C GLU A 598 44.08 15.37 7.70
N PRO A 599 43.66 16.64 7.85
CA PRO A 599 42.25 17.02 7.75
C PRO A 599 41.61 16.58 6.43
N ALA A 600 42.34 16.67 5.31
CA ALA A 600 41.86 16.21 4.01
C ALA A 600 41.61 14.69 4.01
N ARG A 601 42.55 13.88 4.49
CA ARG A 601 42.38 12.41 4.64
C ARG A 601 41.25 12.05 5.59
N ARG A 602 41.08 12.78 6.70
CA ARG A 602 39.99 12.56 7.66
C ARG A 602 38.63 12.85 7.02
N TYR A 603 38.50 13.96 6.31
CA TYR A 603 37.27 14.30 5.61
C TYR A 603 36.97 13.33 4.46
N ALA A 604 37.99 12.92 3.69
CA ALA A 604 37.89 11.90 2.65
C ALA A 604 37.36 10.56 3.18
N ARG A 605 37.81 10.12 4.37
CA ARG A 605 37.30 8.89 5.00
C ARG A 605 35.82 8.98 5.36
N LEU A 606 35.35 10.15 5.80
CA LEU A 606 33.92 10.36 6.03
C LEU A 606 33.14 10.18 4.72
N LEU A 607 33.64 10.78 3.63
CA LEU A 607 33.00 10.72 2.31
C LEU A 607 32.96 9.31 1.69
N ALA A 608 33.97 8.48 1.92
CA ALA A 608 34.14 7.19 1.27
C ALA A 608 32.97 6.20 1.49
N GLY A 609 32.21 6.36 2.58
CA GLY A 609 31.01 5.57 2.84
C GLY A 609 29.77 6.01 2.04
N VAL A 610 29.80 7.20 1.43
CA VAL A 610 28.64 7.89 0.87
C VAL A 610 28.79 8.17 -0.62
N VAL A 611 29.96 8.61 -1.05
CA VAL A 611 30.27 8.96 -2.45
C VAL A 611 31.66 8.42 -2.83
N PRO A 612 31.91 8.15 -4.12
CA PRO A 612 33.27 7.90 -4.61
C PRO A 612 34.16 9.12 -4.32
N VAL A 613 35.31 8.89 -3.70
CA VAL A 613 36.24 9.95 -3.29
C VAL A 613 37.49 9.88 -4.15
N PRO A 614 37.94 10.98 -4.77
CA PRO A 614 39.23 11.01 -5.44
C PRO A 614 40.37 10.80 -4.44
N PRO A 615 41.53 10.27 -4.88
CA PRO A 615 42.70 10.18 -4.01
C PRO A 615 43.06 11.57 -3.46
N VAL A 616 43.42 11.63 -2.18
CA VAL A 616 43.80 12.89 -1.53
C VAL A 616 45.17 13.30 -2.06
N PRO A 617 45.28 14.45 -2.73
CA PRO A 617 46.54 14.90 -3.30
C PRO A 617 47.50 15.43 -2.23
N GLU A 618 48.79 15.56 -2.59
CA GLU A 618 49.85 16.06 -1.69
C GLU A 618 50.21 17.53 -1.98
N GLY A 619 49.98 18.02 -3.22
CA GLY A 619 50.27 19.40 -3.60
C GLY A 619 49.22 20.39 -3.10
N ILE A 620 49.64 21.63 -2.78
CA ILE A 620 48.73 22.69 -2.30
C ILE A 620 47.62 23.00 -3.30
N ASP A 621 47.96 23.17 -4.58
CA ASP A 621 47.00 23.57 -5.61
C ASP A 621 45.93 22.47 -5.83
N GLU A 622 46.36 21.21 -5.73
CA GLU A 622 45.49 20.05 -5.83
C GLU A 622 44.64 19.88 -4.55
N LEU A 623 45.21 20.12 -3.37
CA LEU A 623 44.49 20.11 -2.10
C LEU A 623 43.43 21.22 -2.03
N LEU A 624 43.70 22.40 -2.60
CA LEU A 624 42.73 23.47 -2.77
C LEU A 624 41.56 23.02 -3.65
N ALA A 625 41.85 22.37 -4.79
CA ALA A 625 40.82 21.81 -5.66
C ALA A 625 40.00 20.71 -4.96
N PHE A 626 40.65 19.86 -4.15
CA PHE A 626 39.98 18.84 -3.33
C PHE A 626 39.07 19.48 -2.27
N ALA A 627 39.53 20.52 -1.58
CA ALA A 627 38.75 21.25 -0.59
C ALA A 627 37.55 21.97 -1.22
N ASP A 628 37.73 22.59 -2.39
CA ASP A 628 36.63 23.17 -3.17
C ASP A 628 35.56 22.12 -3.53
N TRP A 629 35.99 20.94 -3.96
CA TRP A 629 35.09 19.82 -4.24
C TRP A 629 34.34 19.38 -2.98
N CYS A 630 35.03 19.30 -1.85
CA CYS A 630 34.44 18.99 -0.54
C CYS A 630 33.43 20.06 -0.09
N ARG A 631 33.74 21.35 -0.27
CA ARG A 631 32.84 22.49 0.06
C ARG A 631 31.57 22.47 -0.77
N ARG A 632 31.64 22.12 -2.07
CA ARG A 632 30.45 21.97 -2.91
C ARG A 632 29.55 20.81 -2.47
N LEU A 633 30.13 19.68 -2.07
CA LEU A 633 29.38 18.50 -1.65
C LEU A 633 28.79 18.61 -0.23
N HIS A 634 29.47 19.32 0.67
CA HIS A 634 29.07 19.42 2.08
C HIS A 634 27.59 19.80 2.30
N PRO A 635 27.05 20.89 1.71
CA PRO A 635 25.65 21.26 1.93
C PRO A 635 24.67 20.25 1.34
N MET A 636 25.04 19.55 0.26
CA MET A 636 24.21 18.49 -0.31
C MET A 636 24.10 17.28 0.64
N LEU A 637 25.21 16.90 1.26
CA LEU A 637 25.27 15.80 2.22
C LEU A 637 24.54 16.15 3.52
N GLN A 638 24.67 17.39 4.01
CA GLN A 638 23.88 17.88 5.14
C GLN A 638 22.38 17.82 4.86
N ASN A 639 21.94 18.31 3.69
CA ASN A 639 20.54 18.25 3.29
C ASN A 639 20.04 16.81 3.16
N ARG A 640 20.84 15.91 2.58
CA ARG A 640 20.50 14.49 2.45
C ARG A 640 20.40 13.81 3.81
N ALA A 641 21.32 14.10 4.72
CA ALA A 641 21.34 13.57 6.08
C ALA A 641 20.11 14.03 6.87
N ARG A 642 19.82 15.33 6.83
CA ARG A 642 18.61 15.93 7.45
C ARG A 642 17.34 15.32 6.88
N LEU A 643 17.20 15.26 5.55
CA LEU A 643 16.01 14.67 4.91
C LEU A 643 15.81 13.21 5.31
N LEU A 644 16.89 12.42 5.33
CA LEU A 644 16.81 11.02 5.73
C LEU A 644 16.43 10.88 7.20
N GLN A 645 16.97 11.72 8.09
CA GLN A 645 16.62 11.76 9.50
C GLN A 645 15.15 12.16 9.71
N ASP A 646 14.69 13.23 9.07
CA ASP A 646 13.29 13.68 9.12
C ASP A 646 12.33 12.59 8.64
N TRP A 647 12.69 11.92 7.55
CA TRP A 647 11.88 10.83 6.99
C TRP A 647 11.84 9.61 7.91
N ARG A 648 12.98 9.21 8.46
CA ARG A 648 13.05 8.12 9.44
C ARG A 648 12.26 8.47 10.70
N GLN A 649 12.38 9.69 11.22
CA GLN A 649 11.62 10.15 12.38
C GLN A 649 10.12 10.04 12.13
N LYS A 650 9.63 10.57 11.00
CA LYS A 650 8.22 10.46 10.60
C LYS A 650 7.74 9.02 10.42
N LEU A 651 8.61 8.11 9.97
CA LEU A 651 8.27 6.68 9.83
C LEU A 651 8.24 5.92 11.17
N THR A 652 8.81 6.49 12.23
CA THR A 652 8.74 5.91 13.58
C THR A 652 7.36 6.09 14.21
N GLU A 653 6.61 7.09 13.74
CA GLU A 653 5.23 7.34 14.15
C GLU A 653 4.25 6.47 13.33
N PRO A 654 3.21 5.89 13.94
CA PRO A 654 2.14 5.23 13.20
C PRO A 654 1.50 6.22 12.23
N SER A 655 1.50 5.89 10.93
CA SER A 655 0.96 6.77 9.89
C SER A 655 0.01 6.01 8.98
N GLU A 656 -1.24 6.45 8.96
CA GLU A 656 -2.27 5.94 8.05
C GLU A 656 -1.95 6.27 6.57
N GLN A 657 -0.95 7.12 6.30
CA GLN A 657 -0.56 7.45 4.92
C GLN A 657 -0.12 6.21 4.12
N LEU A 658 0.43 5.18 4.80
CA LEU A 658 0.84 3.93 4.15
C LEU A 658 -0.35 3.06 3.77
N HIS A 659 -1.52 3.23 4.39
CA HIS A 659 -2.69 2.40 4.16
C HIS A 659 -3.17 2.47 2.70
N ALA A 660 -3.24 3.68 2.14
CA ALA A 660 -3.66 3.87 0.76
C ALA A 660 -2.71 3.19 -0.24
N GLU A 661 -1.40 3.23 0.01
CA GLU A 661 -0.41 2.62 -0.88
C GLU A 661 -0.37 1.10 -0.74
N LEU A 662 -0.50 0.56 0.48
CA LEU A 662 -0.62 -0.89 0.68
C LEU A 662 -1.83 -1.46 -0.05
N ILE A 663 -2.96 -0.76 0.00
CA ILE A 663 -4.18 -1.14 -0.72
C ILE A 663 -3.99 -1.00 -2.23
N ARG A 664 -3.32 0.07 -2.69
CA ARG A 664 -3.05 0.32 -4.11
C ARG A 664 -2.16 -0.75 -4.75
N TYR A 665 -1.14 -1.22 -4.02
CA TYR A 665 -0.19 -2.22 -4.51
C TYR A 665 -0.48 -3.65 -4.01
N ALA A 666 -1.60 -3.86 -3.33
CA ALA A 666 -2.03 -5.21 -2.96
C ALA A 666 -2.39 -6.01 -4.21
N ASP A 667 -1.88 -7.24 -4.28
CA ASP A 667 -2.24 -8.22 -5.29
C ASP A 667 -3.62 -8.81 -4.98
N VAL A 668 -3.86 -9.11 -3.69
CA VAL A 668 -5.13 -9.64 -3.19
C VAL A 668 -5.62 -8.84 -1.99
N ILE A 669 -6.88 -8.41 -2.02
CA ILE A 669 -7.55 -7.77 -0.90
C ILE A 669 -8.65 -8.69 -0.39
N GLY A 670 -8.66 -8.97 0.92
CA GLY A 670 -9.73 -9.72 1.59
C GLY A 670 -10.63 -8.78 2.40
N ALA A 671 -11.94 -8.78 2.16
CA ALA A 671 -12.89 -7.97 2.93
C ALA A 671 -14.26 -8.62 3.00
N THR A 672 -15.13 -8.25 3.95
CA THR A 672 -16.54 -8.63 3.84
C THR A 672 -17.21 -7.80 2.73
N CYS A 673 -18.30 -8.29 2.14
CA CYS A 673 -19.00 -7.57 1.06
C CYS A 673 -19.35 -6.13 1.44
N ILE A 674 -19.86 -5.92 2.67
CA ILE A 674 -20.12 -4.58 3.19
C ILE A 674 -18.84 -3.83 3.57
N GLY A 675 -17.82 -4.53 4.09
CA GLY A 675 -16.54 -3.96 4.48
C GLY A 675 -15.81 -3.24 3.34
N VAL A 676 -16.01 -3.69 2.09
CA VAL A 676 -15.54 -3.02 0.88
C VAL A 676 -16.02 -1.56 0.80
N GLY A 677 -17.29 -1.31 1.14
CA GLY A 677 -17.90 0.02 1.08
C GLY A 677 -17.68 0.89 2.32
N VAL A 678 -17.27 0.31 3.46
CA VAL A 678 -16.98 1.07 4.70
C VAL A 678 -15.73 1.93 4.53
N GLN A 679 -14.72 1.43 3.80
CA GLN A 679 -13.47 2.15 3.57
C GLN A 679 -13.53 3.05 2.32
N LYS A 680 -14.40 4.06 2.34
CA LYS A 680 -14.73 4.98 1.23
C LYS A 680 -13.57 5.77 0.60
N ASN A 681 -12.34 5.66 1.12
CA ASN A 681 -11.16 6.32 0.58
C ASN A 681 -10.01 5.34 0.26
N LEU A 682 -10.18 4.05 0.51
CA LEU A 682 -9.14 3.03 0.32
C LEU A 682 -9.51 2.05 -0.78
N ILE A 683 -10.70 1.43 -0.69
CA ILE A 683 -11.12 0.38 -1.64
C ILE A 683 -12.08 0.94 -2.70
N SER A 684 -12.95 1.88 -2.37
CA SER A 684 -14.04 2.30 -3.25
C SER A 684 -13.61 2.99 -4.55
N ASP A 685 -12.36 3.43 -4.62
CA ASP A 685 -11.76 4.07 -5.80
C ASP A 685 -10.84 3.11 -6.57
N LEU A 686 -10.74 1.86 -6.13
CA LEU A 686 -10.01 0.81 -6.84
C LEU A 686 -10.94 0.04 -7.78
N GLU A 687 -10.36 -0.33 -8.91
CA GLU A 687 -10.91 -1.34 -9.81
C GLU A 687 -10.17 -2.65 -9.57
N PHE A 688 -10.92 -3.74 -9.62
CA PHE A 688 -10.45 -5.11 -9.52
C PHE A 688 -10.64 -5.80 -10.86
N ASP A 689 -9.63 -6.56 -11.28
CA ASP A 689 -9.75 -7.40 -12.45
C ASP A 689 -10.70 -8.57 -12.13
N LEU A 690 -10.56 -9.15 -10.95
CA LEU A 690 -11.37 -10.28 -10.49
C LEU A 690 -11.91 -10.05 -9.07
N VAL A 691 -13.20 -10.24 -8.89
CA VAL A 691 -13.83 -10.44 -7.57
C VAL A 691 -14.22 -11.90 -7.39
N ILE A 692 -13.83 -12.50 -6.27
CA ILE A 692 -14.28 -13.83 -5.86
C ILE A 692 -15.16 -13.68 -4.61
N ILE A 693 -16.40 -14.13 -4.68
CA ILE A 693 -17.35 -14.03 -3.55
C ILE A 693 -17.63 -15.43 -3.02
N ASP A 694 -17.15 -15.72 -1.81
CA ASP A 694 -17.42 -16.98 -1.11
C ASP A 694 -18.73 -16.92 -0.31
N GLU A 695 -19.35 -18.08 -0.12
CA GLU A 695 -20.68 -18.26 0.49
C GLU A 695 -21.78 -17.43 -0.19
N ALA A 696 -21.65 -17.21 -1.51
CA ALA A 696 -22.56 -16.39 -2.30
C ALA A 696 -24.04 -16.85 -2.24
N GLY A 697 -24.28 -18.12 -1.87
CA GLY A 697 -25.62 -18.69 -1.68
C GLY A 697 -26.44 -18.03 -0.56
N GLN A 698 -25.77 -17.39 0.41
CA GLN A 698 -26.40 -16.77 1.59
C GLN A 698 -26.42 -15.24 1.54
N ILE A 699 -25.77 -14.64 0.55
CA ILE A 699 -25.59 -13.20 0.48
C ILE A 699 -26.78 -12.58 -0.27
N PRO A 700 -27.50 -11.61 0.34
CA PRO A 700 -28.52 -10.85 -0.39
C PRO A 700 -27.93 -10.16 -1.62
N LEU A 701 -28.75 -9.97 -2.66
CA LEU A 701 -28.29 -9.35 -3.91
C LEU A 701 -27.71 -7.94 -3.69
N ALA A 702 -28.39 -7.09 -2.90
CA ALA A 702 -27.92 -5.73 -2.62
C ALA A 702 -26.53 -5.71 -1.96
N SER A 703 -26.22 -6.66 -1.08
CA SER A 703 -24.88 -6.78 -0.48
C SER A 703 -23.85 -7.38 -1.44
N THR A 704 -24.27 -8.30 -2.31
CA THR A 704 -23.41 -8.90 -3.34
C THR A 704 -22.96 -7.86 -4.37
N LEU A 705 -23.80 -6.86 -4.67
CA LEU A 705 -23.46 -5.78 -5.59
C LEU A 705 -22.30 -4.90 -5.10
N VAL A 706 -22.12 -4.76 -3.78
CA VAL A 706 -21.11 -3.87 -3.19
C VAL A 706 -19.69 -4.18 -3.71
N PRO A 707 -19.18 -5.42 -3.70
CA PRO A 707 -17.91 -5.73 -4.36
C PRO A 707 -18.01 -5.77 -5.90
N LEU A 708 -19.13 -6.21 -6.48
CA LEU A 708 -19.25 -6.39 -7.94
C LEU A 708 -19.14 -5.09 -8.74
N VAL A 709 -19.63 -3.97 -8.21
CA VAL A 709 -19.54 -2.66 -8.90
C VAL A 709 -18.11 -2.13 -9.05
N HIS A 710 -17.12 -2.80 -8.45
CA HIS A 710 -15.70 -2.48 -8.57
C HIS A 710 -14.92 -3.46 -9.46
N ALA A 711 -15.58 -4.45 -10.06
CA ALA A 711 -14.91 -5.56 -10.75
C ALA A 711 -15.17 -5.58 -12.26
N ARG A 712 -14.18 -6.03 -13.03
CA ARG A 712 -14.33 -6.34 -14.47
C ARG A 712 -15.01 -7.68 -14.69
N ARG A 713 -14.64 -8.68 -13.88
CA ARG A 713 -15.25 -10.02 -13.89
C ARG A 713 -15.34 -10.59 -12.48
N ALA A 714 -16.20 -11.57 -12.29
CA ALA A 714 -16.46 -12.16 -10.98
C ALA A 714 -16.54 -13.69 -10.99
N VAL A 715 -16.26 -14.29 -9.84
CA VAL A 715 -16.50 -15.71 -9.54
C VAL A 715 -17.34 -15.76 -8.29
N LEU A 716 -18.59 -16.22 -8.39
CA LEU A 716 -19.44 -16.46 -7.24
C LEU A 716 -19.33 -17.92 -6.85
N VAL A 717 -18.90 -18.20 -5.63
CA VAL A 717 -18.79 -19.55 -5.09
C VAL A 717 -19.80 -19.70 -3.97
N GLY A 718 -20.67 -20.70 -4.07
CA GLY A 718 -21.75 -20.85 -3.11
C GLY A 718 -22.55 -22.12 -3.30
N ASP A 719 -23.60 -22.23 -2.49
CA ASP A 719 -24.53 -23.35 -2.54
C ASP A 719 -25.95 -22.88 -2.22
N HIS A 720 -26.80 -22.85 -3.24
CA HIS A 720 -28.20 -22.42 -3.11
C HIS A 720 -29.10 -23.50 -2.49
N ARG A 721 -28.58 -24.73 -2.31
CA ARG A 721 -29.25 -25.83 -1.59
C ARG A 721 -28.91 -25.82 -0.09
N GLN A 722 -28.04 -24.92 0.37
CA GLN A 722 -27.79 -24.61 1.79
C GLN A 722 -28.54 -23.34 2.20
N LEU A 723 -28.23 -22.74 3.37
CA LEU A 723 -29.02 -21.62 3.91
C LEU A 723 -29.19 -20.48 2.88
N PRO A 724 -30.42 -19.95 2.70
CA PRO A 724 -30.65 -18.72 1.95
C PRO A 724 -30.16 -17.49 2.73
N PRO A 725 -30.21 -16.29 2.11
CA PRO A 725 -30.27 -15.05 2.87
C PRO A 725 -31.36 -15.14 3.95
N PHE A 726 -31.01 -14.76 5.17
CA PHE A 726 -31.92 -14.86 6.31
C PHE A 726 -33.07 -13.86 6.14
N VAL A 727 -34.31 -14.38 6.08
CA VAL A 727 -35.54 -13.60 6.00
C VAL A 727 -36.35 -13.82 7.27
N ASP A 728 -36.37 -12.81 8.13
CA ASP A 728 -37.15 -12.81 9.37
C ASP A 728 -38.66 -12.74 9.12
N ASP A 729 -39.44 -13.18 10.12
CA ASP A 729 -40.90 -13.07 10.10
C ASP A 729 -41.35 -11.60 9.94
N GLU A 730 -40.59 -10.62 10.45
CA GLU A 730 -40.91 -9.20 10.24
C GLU A 730 -40.75 -8.78 8.78
N VAL A 731 -39.78 -9.35 8.04
CA VAL A 731 -39.60 -9.09 6.60
C VAL A 731 -40.80 -9.64 5.83
N ARG A 732 -41.28 -10.83 6.19
CA ARG A 732 -42.48 -11.44 5.60
C ARG A 732 -43.73 -10.60 5.91
N GLN A 733 -43.89 -10.15 7.14
CA GLN A 733 -45.01 -9.28 7.52
C GLN A 733 -44.93 -7.92 6.84
N TRP A 734 -43.74 -7.35 6.69
CA TRP A 734 -43.54 -6.10 5.96
C TRP A 734 -43.97 -6.23 4.50
N LEU A 735 -43.64 -7.35 3.83
CA LEU A 735 -44.14 -7.64 2.48
C LEU A 735 -45.68 -7.73 2.45
N GLN A 736 -46.29 -8.41 3.42
CA GLN A 736 -47.75 -8.60 3.49
C GLN A 736 -48.53 -7.31 3.80
N ARG A 737 -47.94 -6.37 4.55
CA ARG A 737 -48.59 -5.11 4.93
C ARG A 737 -48.51 -4.03 3.84
N ARG A 738 -47.70 -4.21 2.80
CA ARG A 738 -47.60 -3.24 1.70
C ARG A 738 -48.80 -3.35 0.78
N ASP A 739 -49.41 -2.21 0.51
CA ASP A 739 -50.43 -2.07 -0.53
C ASP A 739 -49.74 -1.96 -1.90
N PRO A 740 -49.99 -2.90 -2.84
CA PRO A 740 -49.42 -2.89 -4.18
C PRO A 740 -49.75 -1.62 -4.98
N ALA A 741 -50.87 -0.95 -4.69
CA ALA A 741 -51.32 0.22 -5.44
C ALA A 741 -50.55 1.51 -5.08
N THR A 742 -49.98 1.59 -3.88
CA THR A 742 -49.30 2.80 -3.36
C THR A 742 -47.79 2.63 -3.20
N SER A 743 -47.28 1.40 -3.23
CA SER A 743 -45.92 1.10 -2.74
C SER A 743 -44.79 1.06 -3.78
N GLY A 744 -45.08 1.08 -5.08
CA GLY A 744 -44.07 0.99 -6.16
C GLY A 744 -43.33 -0.35 -6.23
N GLY A 745 -43.20 -0.91 -7.44
CA GLY A 745 -42.52 -2.19 -7.69
C GLY A 745 -43.43 -3.42 -7.60
N ASP A 746 -43.11 -4.47 -8.36
CA ASP A 746 -43.85 -5.72 -8.39
C ASP A 746 -43.62 -6.53 -7.08
N PRO A 747 -44.68 -6.86 -6.29
CA PRO A 747 -44.56 -7.64 -5.06
C PRO A 747 -43.85 -8.99 -5.25
N ALA A 748 -44.02 -9.64 -6.40
CA ALA A 748 -43.36 -10.91 -6.69
C ALA A 748 -41.84 -10.71 -6.86
N GLN A 749 -41.43 -9.64 -7.56
CA GLN A 749 -40.03 -9.27 -7.73
C GLN A 749 -39.38 -8.89 -6.40
N LEU A 750 -40.05 -8.11 -5.54
CA LEU A 750 -39.52 -7.75 -4.21
C LEU A 750 -39.33 -8.99 -3.32
N THR A 751 -40.28 -9.92 -3.37
CA THR A 751 -40.18 -11.19 -2.62
C THR A 751 -39.00 -12.03 -3.12
N ASP A 752 -38.81 -12.14 -4.44
CA ASP A 752 -37.66 -12.84 -5.04
C ASP A 752 -36.32 -12.22 -4.59
N LEU A 753 -36.21 -10.88 -4.63
CA LEU A 753 -35.00 -10.15 -4.24
C LEU A 753 -34.65 -10.26 -2.74
N LEU A 754 -35.65 -10.45 -1.88
CA LEU A 754 -35.46 -10.63 -0.44
C LEU A 754 -35.13 -12.07 -0.05
N THR A 755 -35.73 -13.04 -0.74
CA THR A 755 -35.69 -14.46 -0.33
C THR A 755 -34.61 -15.27 -1.03
N ARG A 756 -34.12 -14.80 -2.19
CA ARG A 756 -33.05 -15.46 -2.95
C ARG A 756 -31.77 -14.66 -2.97
N SER A 757 -30.65 -15.36 -2.89
CA SER A 757 -29.34 -14.75 -3.10
C SER A 757 -29.12 -14.42 -4.57
N ALA A 758 -28.13 -13.55 -4.85
CA ALA A 758 -27.67 -13.31 -6.22
C ALA A 758 -27.27 -14.64 -6.89
N PHE A 759 -26.59 -15.52 -6.15
CA PHE A 759 -26.14 -16.80 -6.64
C PHE A 759 -27.29 -17.72 -7.06
N GLU A 760 -28.33 -17.87 -6.23
CA GLU A 760 -29.50 -18.70 -6.56
C GLU A 760 -30.23 -18.20 -7.83
N ARG A 761 -30.40 -16.88 -7.96
CA ARG A 761 -31.04 -16.26 -9.14
C ARG A 761 -30.25 -16.49 -10.42
N LEU A 762 -28.93 -16.46 -10.34
CA LEU A 762 -28.04 -16.59 -11.50
C LEU A 762 -27.82 -18.07 -11.88
N ILE A 763 -27.51 -18.95 -10.92
CA ILE A 763 -27.12 -20.35 -11.19
C ILE A 763 -28.26 -21.15 -11.83
N THR A 764 -29.50 -20.83 -11.50
CA THR A 764 -30.69 -21.53 -12.02
C THR A 764 -30.97 -21.24 -13.50
N ARG A 765 -30.38 -20.19 -14.07
CA ARG A 765 -30.68 -19.70 -15.42
C ARG A 765 -29.44 -19.42 -16.28
N ALA A 766 -28.25 -19.46 -15.69
CA ALA A 766 -27.00 -19.22 -16.42
C ALA A 766 -26.75 -20.29 -17.50
N PRO A 767 -26.08 -19.98 -18.61
CA PRO A 767 -25.62 -21.00 -19.56
C PRO A 767 -24.63 -21.96 -18.90
N ALA A 768 -24.59 -23.22 -19.37
CA ALA A 768 -23.69 -24.26 -18.83
C ALA A 768 -22.20 -23.84 -18.83
N ALA A 769 -21.79 -22.98 -19.76
CA ALA A 769 -20.43 -22.46 -19.82
C ALA A 769 -20.04 -21.56 -18.61
N HIS A 770 -21.03 -20.94 -17.96
CA HIS A 770 -20.85 -20.08 -16.78
C HIS A 770 -21.12 -20.81 -15.46
N GLN A 771 -21.36 -22.13 -15.52
CA GLN A 771 -21.63 -22.95 -14.35
C GLN A 771 -20.58 -24.04 -14.20
N VAL A 772 -20.14 -24.27 -12.97
CA VAL A 772 -19.31 -25.44 -12.61
C VAL A 772 -19.84 -26.03 -11.31
N LEU A 773 -19.99 -27.35 -11.28
CA LEU A 773 -20.30 -28.11 -10.07
C LEU A 773 -19.00 -28.72 -9.54
N LEU A 774 -18.70 -28.49 -8.26
CA LEU A 774 -17.71 -29.28 -7.55
C LEU A 774 -18.38 -30.58 -7.09
N ASP A 775 -18.06 -31.69 -7.74
CA ASP A 775 -18.81 -32.94 -7.67
C ASP A 775 -18.21 -33.98 -6.71
N ARG A 776 -17.00 -33.75 -6.18
CA ARG A 776 -16.33 -34.66 -5.23
C ARG A 776 -16.24 -34.09 -3.83
N GLN A 777 -16.88 -34.74 -2.85
CA GLN A 777 -16.81 -34.35 -1.44
C GLN A 777 -15.80 -35.21 -0.64
N ARG A 778 -15.12 -34.59 0.33
CA ARG A 778 -14.10 -35.22 1.20
C ARG A 778 -14.41 -35.09 2.69
N ARG A 779 -15.65 -34.79 3.05
CA ARG A 779 -16.08 -34.59 4.44
C ARG A 779 -16.85 -35.80 4.97
N MET A 780 -17.98 -36.10 4.34
CA MET A 780 -18.98 -37.03 4.85
C MET A 780 -18.62 -38.48 4.53
N PRO A 781 -19.04 -39.44 5.37
CA PRO A 781 -19.05 -40.85 5.01
C PRO A 781 -19.95 -41.09 3.80
N GLN A 782 -19.61 -42.07 2.97
CA GLN A 782 -20.33 -42.37 1.72
C GLN A 782 -21.83 -42.56 1.92
N VAL A 783 -22.25 -43.35 2.93
CA VAL A 783 -23.67 -43.59 3.22
C VAL A 783 -24.47 -42.29 3.47
N LEU A 784 -23.85 -41.30 4.11
CA LEU A 784 -24.47 -40.00 4.37
C LEU A 784 -24.45 -39.12 3.11
N ALA A 785 -23.31 -39.11 2.42
CA ALA A 785 -23.13 -38.34 1.19
C ALA A 785 -24.09 -38.79 0.09
N ASP A 786 -24.33 -40.09 -0.06
CA ASP A 786 -25.25 -40.66 -1.06
C ASP A 786 -26.70 -40.22 -0.80
N PHE A 787 -27.14 -40.20 0.47
CA PHE A 787 -28.44 -39.65 0.84
C PHE A 787 -28.54 -38.16 0.48
N VAL A 788 -27.55 -37.38 0.89
CA VAL A 788 -27.51 -35.93 0.63
C VAL A 788 -27.47 -35.65 -0.87
N SER A 789 -26.67 -36.42 -1.62
CA SER A 789 -26.55 -36.36 -3.08
C SER A 789 -27.89 -36.58 -3.76
N ALA A 790 -28.59 -37.66 -3.39
CA ALA A 790 -29.89 -38.01 -3.96
C ALA A 790 -30.97 -36.97 -3.64
N GLN A 791 -31.04 -36.46 -2.39
CA GLN A 791 -32.10 -35.56 -1.97
C GLN A 791 -31.89 -34.10 -2.38
N PHE A 792 -30.63 -33.61 -2.40
CA PHE A 792 -30.34 -32.19 -2.59
C PHE A 792 -29.59 -31.85 -3.88
N TYR A 793 -28.89 -32.82 -4.49
CA TYR A 793 -27.97 -32.58 -5.61
C TYR A 793 -28.16 -33.54 -6.79
N GLU A 794 -29.36 -34.12 -6.95
CA GLU A 794 -29.74 -34.95 -8.11
C GLU A 794 -28.82 -36.16 -8.33
N GLY A 795 -28.19 -36.68 -7.27
CA GLY A 795 -27.25 -37.82 -7.36
C GLY A 795 -25.89 -37.46 -7.96
N LYS A 796 -25.57 -36.18 -8.15
CA LYS A 796 -24.33 -35.72 -8.81
C LYS A 796 -23.14 -35.55 -7.86
N LEU A 797 -23.33 -35.68 -6.55
CA LEU A 797 -22.28 -35.57 -5.55
C LEU A 797 -21.67 -36.94 -5.27
N GLY A 798 -20.41 -37.13 -5.67
CA GLY A 798 -19.58 -38.31 -5.38
C GLY A 798 -18.70 -38.13 -4.14
N THR A 799 -18.18 -39.24 -3.62
CA THR A 799 -17.43 -39.29 -2.36
C THR A 799 -15.99 -39.75 -2.59
N ASP A 800 -15.03 -38.94 -2.10
CA ASP A 800 -13.59 -39.23 -2.08
C ASP A 800 -13.06 -39.30 -0.64
N THR A 801 -13.87 -39.79 0.31
CA THR A 801 -13.45 -40.03 1.70
C THR A 801 -13.02 -41.47 1.90
N LYS A 802 -12.06 -41.70 2.80
CA LYS A 802 -11.78 -43.05 3.30
C LYS A 802 -12.82 -43.38 4.38
N PRO A 803 -13.47 -44.56 4.36
CA PRO A 803 -14.40 -44.95 5.41
C PRO A 803 -13.66 -45.09 6.74
N GLY A 804 -14.11 -44.36 7.76
CA GLY A 804 -13.74 -44.62 9.16
C GLY A 804 -14.63 -45.72 9.75
N PRO A 805 -14.17 -46.45 10.79
CA PRO A 805 -15.02 -47.42 11.46
C PRO A 805 -16.20 -46.69 12.15
N PRO A 806 -17.43 -47.25 12.11
CA PRO A 806 -18.55 -46.68 12.86
C PRO A 806 -18.26 -46.72 14.36
N SER A 807 -18.90 -45.82 15.12
CA SER A 807 -18.90 -45.87 16.59
C SER A 807 -19.39 -47.25 17.07
N PRO A 808 -18.81 -47.84 18.13
CA PRO A 808 -19.26 -49.14 18.65
C PRO A 808 -20.74 -49.14 19.09
N VAL A 809 -21.35 -47.96 19.28
CA VAL A 809 -22.76 -47.79 19.64
C VAL A 809 -23.70 -48.08 18.45
N PHE A 810 -23.25 -47.89 17.20
CA PHE A 810 -24.09 -48.01 16.00
C PHE A 810 -23.42 -48.81 14.89
N ARG A 811 -24.22 -49.52 14.09
CA ARG A 811 -23.72 -50.35 12.98
C ARG A 811 -23.33 -49.54 11.74
N SER A 812 -23.73 -48.28 11.68
CA SER A 812 -23.54 -47.41 10.52
C SER A 812 -23.12 -45.99 10.95
N PRO A 813 -22.34 -45.29 10.11
CA PRO A 813 -22.10 -43.84 10.22
C PRO A 813 -23.38 -42.98 10.18
N LEU A 814 -24.49 -43.52 9.68
CA LEU A 814 -25.79 -42.85 9.68
C LEU A 814 -26.75 -43.61 10.60
N ALA A 815 -27.07 -43.01 11.74
CA ALA A 815 -27.95 -43.60 12.75
C ALA A 815 -29.18 -42.73 13.02
N LEU A 816 -30.29 -43.39 13.37
CA LEU A 816 -31.55 -42.76 13.73
C LEU A 816 -32.07 -43.40 15.02
N ILE A 817 -32.36 -42.57 16.01
CA ILE A 817 -33.00 -42.94 17.26
C ILE A 817 -34.45 -42.46 17.20
N ASP A 818 -35.38 -43.40 17.05
CA ASP A 818 -36.79 -43.10 16.98
C ASP A 818 -37.38 -43.08 18.39
N THR A 819 -37.98 -41.95 18.77
CA THR A 819 -38.68 -41.80 20.06
C THR A 819 -40.15 -42.21 19.98
N ALA A 820 -40.62 -42.69 18.83
CA ALA A 820 -41.98 -43.18 18.65
C ALA A 820 -42.31 -44.43 19.49
N ASP A 821 -41.33 -45.11 20.07
CA ASP A 821 -41.51 -46.22 21.02
C ASP A 821 -41.80 -45.75 22.45
N LEU A 822 -41.63 -44.47 22.77
CA LEU A 822 -41.98 -43.90 24.08
C LEU A 822 -43.48 -43.56 24.17
N PRO A 823 -44.08 -43.62 25.37
CA PRO A 823 -45.44 -43.17 25.57
C PRO A 823 -45.62 -41.69 25.18
N PRO A 824 -46.78 -41.27 24.62
CA PRO A 824 -47.01 -39.88 24.22
C PRO A 824 -46.70 -38.85 25.30
N ARG A 825 -47.02 -39.15 26.58
CA ARG A 825 -46.75 -38.26 27.72
C ARG A 825 -45.26 -37.94 27.93
N GLU A 826 -44.37 -38.83 27.50
CA GLU A 826 -42.93 -38.71 27.68
C GLU A 826 -42.24 -38.08 26.46
N ARG A 827 -42.69 -38.43 25.25
CA ARG A 827 -42.07 -37.94 24.00
C ARG A 827 -42.58 -36.60 23.49
N THR A 828 -43.77 -36.16 23.91
CA THR A 828 -44.41 -34.94 23.39
C THR A 828 -43.59 -33.68 23.71
N GLU A 829 -43.48 -32.79 22.74
CA GLU A 829 -42.79 -31.50 22.87
C GLU A 829 -43.48 -30.57 23.89
N ARG A 830 -42.72 -29.74 24.60
CA ARG A 830 -43.23 -28.68 25.46
C ARG A 830 -43.10 -27.33 24.80
N ARG A 831 -44.14 -26.50 24.88
CA ARG A 831 -44.08 -25.08 24.49
C ARG A 831 -43.56 -24.24 25.64
N ARG A 832 -42.56 -23.40 25.37
CA ARG A 832 -42.01 -22.40 26.29
C ARG A 832 -42.44 -21.00 25.87
N SER A 833 -43.01 -20.26 26.80
CA SER A 833 -43.14 -18.80 26.74
C SER A 833 -41.89 -18.14 27.33
N ARG A 834 -41.62 -16.89 26.96
CA ARG A 834 -40.59 -16.07 27.61
C ARG A 834 -40.94 -15.85 29.08
N SER A 835 -40.02 -16.17 29.99
CA SER A 835 -40.13 -15.92 31.43
C SER A 835 -38.79 -15.46 32.02
N GLU A 836 -38.76 -15.02 33.28
CA GLU A 836 -37.51 -14.64 33.98
C GLU A 836 -36.48 -15.78 34.00
N THR A 837 -36.93 -17.04 34.09
CA THR A 837 -36.08 -18.23 34.08
C THR A 837 -35.71 -18.71 32.67
N TRP A 838 -36.56 -18.46 31.67
CA TRP A 838 -36.37 -18.89 30.28
C TRP A 838 -36.44 -17.70 29.33
N GLN A 839 -35.26 -17.21 28.93
CA GLN A 839 -35.11 -16.01 28.11
C GLN A 839 -35.55 -16.19 26.63
N VAL A 840 -35.88 -17.42 26.21
CA VAL A 840 -36.19 -17.78 24.82
C VAL A 840 -37.48 -18.57 24.70
N ALA A 841 -38.43 -18.07 23.91
CA ALA A 841 -39.65 -18.79 23.54
C ALA A 841 -39.37 -19.87 22.48
N GLY A 842 -40.15 -20.94 22.45
CA GLY A 842 -39.99 -22.01 21.46
C GLY A 842 -40.52 -23.36 21.92
N CYS A 843 -40.08 -24.43 21.26
CA CYS A 843 -40.37 -25.81 21.66
C CYS A 843 -39.09 -26.46 22.22
N ASP A 844 -39.24 -27.25 23.29
CA ASP A 844 -38.21 -28.14 23.81
C ASP A 844 -38.75 -29.58 23.93
N ASN A 845 -37.86 -30.57 23.95
CA ASN A 845 -38.20 -31.98 24.11
C ASN A 845 -37.24 -32.64 25.10
N VAL A 846 -37.77 -33.06 26.25
CA VAL A 846 -36.98 -33.65 27.35
C VAL A 846 -36.50 -35.06 27.00
N ALA A 847 -37.33 -35.86 26.33
CA ALA A 847 -36.97 -37.22 25.95
C ALA A 847 -35.77 -37.21 25.00
N GLU A 848 -35.84 -36.39 23.94
CA GLU A 848 -34.70 -36.21 23.04
C GLU A 848 -33.47 -35.65 23.78
N ALA A 849 -33.66 -34.69 24.69
CA ALA A 849 -32.56 -34.12 25.46
C ALA A 849 -31.85 -35.15 26.34
N ASN A 850 -32.58 -36.09 26.95
CA ASN A 850 -32.00 -37.19 27.72
C ASN A 850 -31.15 -38.11 26.85
N LEU A 851 -31.64 -38.48 25.66
CA LEU A 851 -30.90 -39.34 24.73
C LEU A 851 -29.62 -38.66 24.23
N VAL A 852 -29.69 -37.36 23.93
CA VAL A 852 -28.50 -36.56 23.58
C VAL A 852 -27.49 -36.56 24.72
N LEU A 853 -27.93 -36.38 25.98
CA LEU A 853 -27.04 -36.38 27.14
C LEU A 853 -26.33 -37.72 27.32
N ASP A 854 -27.07 -38.83 27.22
CA ASP A 854 -26.52 -40.19 27.36
C ASP A 854 -25.41 -40.43 26.30
N LEU A 855 -25.66 -40.05 25.04
CA LEU A 855 -24.67 -40.16 23.95
C LEU A 855 -23.47 -39.22 24.13
N VAL A 856 -23.72 -37.94 24.41
CA VAL A 856 -22.65 -36.96 24.58
C VAL A 856 -21.76 -37.34 25.76
N GLN A 857 -22.35 -37.83 26.85
CA GLN A 857 -21.58 -38.33 27.99
C GLN A 857 -20.65 -39.47 27.57
N TRP A 858 -21.16 -40.42 26.77
CA TRP A 858 -20.36 -41.53 26.27
C TRP A 858 -19.22 -41.05 25.36
N TYR A 859 -19.52 -40.23 24.35
CA TYR A 859 -18.50 -39.72 23.41
C TYR A 859 -17.46 -38.84 24.11
N ALA A 860 -17.88 -37.99 25.05
CA ALA A 860 -16.97 -37.15 25.83
C ALA A 860 -16.00 -37.99 26.68
N ARG A 861 -16.49 -39.06 27.34
CA ARG A 861 -15.64 -39.99 28.12
C ARG A 861 -14.60 -40.71 27.27
N HIS A 862 -14.94 -41.00 26.02
CA HIS A 862 -14.04 -41.68 25.07
C HIS A 862 -13.16 -40.71 24.27
N GLY A 863 -13.12 -39.42 24.64
CA GLY A 863 -12.27 -38.41 23.99
C GLY A 863 -12.65 -38.12 22.53
N ARG A 864 -13.89 -38.40 22.14
CA ARG A 864 -14.38 -38.21 20.77
C ARG A 864 -14.92 -36.80 20.59
N GLU A 865 -14.66 -36.18 19.44
CA GLU A 865 -15.22 -34.87 19.11
C GLU A 865 -16.72 -35.00 18.80
N TRP A 866 -17.53 -34.12 19.38
CA TRP A 866 -18.97 -34.14 19.20
C TRP A 866 -19.56 -32.73 19.09
N ALA A 867 -20.67 -32.63 18.36
CA ALA A 867 -21.48 -31.43 18.23
C ALA A 867 -22.97 -31.78 18.32
N VAL A 868 -23.75 -30.91 18.96
CA VAL A 868 -25.19 -31.03 19.08
C VAL A 868 -25.88 -29.89 18.36
N ILE A 869 -26.72 -30.23 17.38
CA ILE A 869 -27.48 -29.28 16.58
C ILE A 869 -28.97 -29.50 16.86
N ALA A 870 -29.68 -28.43 17.17
CA ALA A 870 -31.14 -28.46 17.29
C ALA A 870 -31.77 -27.24 16.58
N PRO A 871 -32.94 -27.38 15.93
CA PRO A 871 -33.56 -26.30 15.17
C PRO A 871 -34.17 -25.22 16.06
N TYR A 872 -34.50 -25.54 17.32
CA TYR A 872 -35.16 -24.61 18.25
C TYR A 872 -34.19 -24.09 19.31
N LYS A 873 -34.15 -22.76 19.47
CA LYS A 873 -33.34 -22.11 20.51
C LYS A 873 -33.71 -22.58 21.93
N ALA A 874 -34.99 -22.89 22.19
CA ALA A 874 -35.42 -23.42 23.48
C ALA A 874 -34.85 -24.84 23.76
N GLN A 875 -34.77 -25.69 22.74
CA GLN A 875 -34.10 -27.00 22.85
C GLN A 875 -32.60 -26.85 23.06
N VAL A 876 -31.95 -25.95 22.32
CA VAL A 876 -30.53 -25.60 22.51
C VAL A 876 -30.27 -25.12 23.94
N ALA A 877 -31.12 -24.26 24.49
CA ALA A 877 -31.00 -23.75 25.85
C ALA A 877 -31.15 -24.88 26.89
N LEU A 878 -32.13 -25.78 26.73
CA LEU A 878 -32.33 -26.93 27.61
C LEU A 878 -31.12 -27.87 27.60
N LEU A 879 -30.63 -28.21 26.41
CA LEU A 879 -29.47 -29.07 26.21
C LEU A 879 -28.20 -28.41 26.78
N ALA A 880 -27.98 -27.12 26.52
CA ALA A 880 -26.83 -26.39 27.03
C ALA A 880 -26.85 -26.33 28.56
N GLN A 881 -28.00 -26.05 29.18
CA GLN A 881 -28.15 -26.05 30.64
C GLN A 881 -27.75 -27.41 31.24
N ARG A 882 -28.23 -28.51 30.67
CA ARG A 882 -27.97 -29.86 31.21
C ARG A 882 -26.55 -30.34 30.93
N LEU A 883 -26.02 -30.06 29.73
CA LEU A 883 -24.64 -30.38 29.38
C LEU A 883 -23.64 -29.59 30.22
N ARG A 884 -23.90 -28.30 30.51
CA ARG A 884 -23.09 -27.50 31.45
C ARG A 884 -22.99 -28.14 32.82
N ALA A 885 -24.13 -28.58 33.37
CA ALA A 885 -24.17 -29.24 34.66
C ALA A 885 -23.39 -30.58 34.64
N MET A 886 -23.32 -31.25 33.49
CA MET A 886 -22.67 -32.55 33.34
C MET A 886 -21.17 -32.48 33.04
N LEU A 887 -20.72 -31.54 32.20
CA LEU A 887 -19.36 -31.49 31.64
C LEU A 887 -18.61 -30.18 31.95
N GLY A 888 -19.28 -29.17 32.51
CA GLY A 888 -18.73 -27.81 32.69
C GLY A 888 -18.86 -26.92 31.45
N GLU A 889 -18.71 -25.59 31.63
CA GLU A 889 -18.89 -24.60 30.55
C GLU A 889 -17.89 -24.82 29.41
N THR A 890 -16.60 -24.99 29.73
CA THR A 890 -15.51 -25.09 28.76
C THR A 890 -15.66 -26.26 27.79
N ALA A 891 -16.26 -27.36 28.25
CA ALA A 891 -16.47 -28.55 27.44
C ALA A 891 -17.62 -28.41 26.42
N ILE A 892 -18.49 -27.41 26.57
CA ILE A 892 -19.67 -27.22 25.71
C ILE A 892 -19.56 -25.98 24.80
N VAL A 893 -18.62 -25.07 25.07
CA VAL A 893 -18.40 -23.88 24.25
C VAL A 893 -18.23 -24.30 22.78
N ASP A 894 -18.97 -23.64 21.89
CA ASP A 894 -18.95 -23.87 20.44
C ASP A 894 -19.38 -25.26 19.94
N ARG A 895 -19.79 -26.17 20.83
CA ARG A 895 -20.23 -27.54 20.50
C ARG A 895 -21.74 -27.74 20.49
N ILE A 896 -22.51 -26.75 20.92
CA ILE A 896 -23.97 -26.79 20.88
C ILE A 896 -24.57 -25.51 20.31
N GLY A 897 -25.59 -25.64 19.45
CA GLY A 897 -26.22 -24.48 18.84
C GLY A 897 -27.32 -24.82 17.85
N THR A 898 -27.83 -23.77 17.19
CA THR A 898 -28.77 -23.93 16.09
C THR A 898 -28.03 -24.20 14.78
N VAL A 899 -28.78 -24.61 13.75
CA VAL A 899 -28.23 -24.84 12.41
C VAL A 899 -27.44 -23.61 11.90
N ASP A 900 -27.98 -22.40 12.08
CA ASP A 900 -27.37 -21.16 11.62
C ASP A 900 -26.03 -20.87 12.31
N THR A 901 -25.90 -21.18 13.61
CA THR A 901 -24.64 -20.97 14.35
C THR A 901 -23.57 -22.01 14.02
N PHE A 902 -23.96 -23.17 13.50
CA PHE A 902 -23.05 -24.27 13.11
C PHE A 902 -22.55 -24.18 11.68
N GLN A 903 -22.94 -23.13 10.96
CA GLN A 903 -22.58 -22.98 9.58
C GLN A 903 -21.06 -22.79 9.41
N GLY A 904 -20.49 -23.44 8.39
CA GLY A 904 -19.05 -23.40 8.13
C GLY A 904 -18.20 -24.27 9.08
N ARG A 905 -18.80 -24.82 10.14
CA ARG A 905 -18.14 -25.78 11.04
C ARG A 905 -18.33 -27.21 10.53
N GLU A 906 -17.50 -28.12 11.02
CA GLU A 906 -17.60 -29.57 10.84
C GLU A 906 -17.13 -30.24 12.13
N CYS A 907 -17.63 -31.44 12.38
CA CYS A 907 -17.30 -32.21 13.58
C CYS A 907 -17.32 -33.69 13.25
N ASP A 908 -16.50 -34.48 13.94
CA ASP A 908 -16.46 -35.93 13.72
C ASP A 908 -17.84 -36.57 13.98
N ILE A 909 -18.49 -36.21 15.10
CA ILE A 909 -19.79 -36.76 15.49
C ILE A 909 -20.82 -35.66 15.64
N VAL A 910 -21.91 -35.73 14.88
CA VAL A 910 -23.00 -34.76 14.96
C VAL A 910 -24.27 -35.42 15.45
N LEU A 911 -24.85 -34.87 16.51
CA LEU A 911 -26.15 -35.25 17.04
C LEU A 911 -27.18 -34.20 16.63
N TYR A 912 -28.24 -34.62 15.95
CA TYR A 912 -29.32 -33.73 15.53
C TYR A 912 -30.63 -34.08 16.26
N SER A 913 -31.11 -33.17 17.10
CA SER A 913 -32.38 -33.30 17.83
C SER A 913 -33.49 -32.57 17.06
N PHE A 914 -34.47 -33.31 16.52
CA PHE A 914 -35.58 -32.73 15.75
C PHE A 914 -36.54 -31.90 16.61
N THR A 915 -36.61 -32.18 17.92
CA THR A 915 -37.46 -31.55 18.93
C THR A 915 -38.96 -31.81 18.77
N ARG A 916 -39.47 -31.90 17.53
CA ARG A 916 -40.90 -31.93 17.25
C ARG A 916 -41.50 -33.32 17.45
N SER A 917 -42.50 -33.39 18.32
CA SER A 917 -43.32 -34.58 18.58
C SER A 917 -44.72 -34.14 19.00
N ASN A 918 -45.69 -34.32 18.10
CA ASN A 918 -47.09 -33.95 18.31
C ASN A 918 -48.03 -34.66 17.32
N ASP A 919 -49.25 -34.98 17.75
CA ASP A 919 -50.22 -35.71 16.93
C ASP A 919 -50.71 -34.96 15.67
N ALA A 920 -50.53 -33.63 15.66
CA ALA A 920 -50.97 -32.78 14.56
C ALA A 920 -49.99 -32.73 13.37
N GLY A 921 -48.83 -33.39 13.45
CA GLY A 921 -47.81 -33.35 12.39
C GLY A 921 -47.23 -31.95 12.15
N ARG A 922 -47.24 -31.08 13.16
CA ARG A 922 -46.71 -29.71 13.04
C ARG A 922 -45.20 -29.72 13.24
N VAL A 923 -44.47 -29.29 12.21
CA VAL A 923 -42.99 -29.27 12.23
C VAL A 923 -42.40 -27.85 12.25
N GLY A 924 -43.17 -26.81 11.95
CA GLY A 924 -42.74 -25.41 12.03
C GLY A 924 -41.46 -25.12 11.24
N PHE A 925 -40.44 -24.55 11.91
CA PHE A 925 -39.13 -24.19 11.35
C PHE A 925 -38.37 -25.31 10.61
N LEU A 926 -38.73 -26.58 10.85
CA LEU A 926 -38.16 -27.72 10.11
C LEU A 926 -38.57 -27.77 8.63
N SER A 927 -39.63 -27.05 8.22
CA SER A 927 -40.11 -27.01 6.82
C SER A 927 -39.09 -26.44 5.82
N GLU A 928 -38.10 -25.67 6.27
CA GLU A 928 -37.00 -25.20 5.40
C GLU A 928 -35.94 -26.31 5.25
N LEU A 929 -36.09 -27.11 4.19
CA LEU A 929 -35.28 -28.30 3.91
C LEU A 929 -33.78 -28.02 3.86
N ARG A 930 -33.38 -26.80 3.46
CA ARG A 930 -31.97 -26.40 3.35
C ARG A 930 -31.28 -26.35 4.72
N ARG A 931 -32.03 -26.09 5.80
CA ARG A 931 -31.51 -26.16 7.18
C ARG A 931 -31.14 -27.59 7.57
N LEU A 932 -31.95 -28.58 7.15
CA LEU A 932 -31.61 -29.98 7.40
C LEU A 932 -30.37 -30.37 6.59
N ASN A 933 -30.28 -30.01 5.30
CA ASN A 933 -29.08 -30.21 4.47
C ASN A 933 -27.82 -29.67 5.17
N VAL A 934 -27.90 -28.44 5.69
CA VAL A 934 -26.80 -27.79 6.42
C VAL A 934 -26.43 -28.53 7.68
N ALA A 935 -27.40 -29.04 8.44
CA ALA A 935 -27.15 -29.75 9.70
C ALA A 935 -26.54 -31.14 9.48
N VAL A 936 -27.12 -31.92 8.57
CA VAL A 936 -26.66 -33.29 8.31
C VAL A 936 -25.28 -33.33 7.67
N THR A 937 -24.89 -32.28 6.94
CA THR A 937 -23.59 -32.20 6.24
C THR A 937 -22.44 -31.65 7.10
N ARG A 938 -22.64 -31.55 8.42
CA ARG A 938 -21.59 -31.19 9.39
C ARG A 938 -20.77 -32.38 9.87
N ALA A 939 -21.31 -33.59 9.76
CA ALA A 939 -20.67 -34.81 10.24
C ALA A 939 -19.52 -35.24 9.31
N ARG A 940 -18.34 -35.51 9.90
CA ARG A 940 -17.20 -36.12 9.20
C ARG A 940 -17.17 -37.64 9.33
N GLU A 941 -17.57 -38.16 10.49
CA GLU A 941 -17.52 -39.60 10.77
C GLU A 941 -18.90 -40.19 11.06
N GLN A 942 -19.74 -39.52 11.84
CA GLN A 942 -21.05 -40.06 12.20
C GLN A 942 -22.13 -38.98 12.39
N LEU A 943 -23.32 -39.27 11.87
CA LEU A 943 -24.53 -38.49 12.10
C LEU A 943 -25.55 -39.33 12.87
N ILE A 944 -26.02 -38.79 14.01
CA ILE A 944 -27.05 -39.41 14.84
C ILE A 944 -28.27 -38.49 14.85
N LEU A 945 -29.37 -38.99 14.28
CA LEU A 945 -30.65 -38.31 14.19
C LEU A 945 -31.55 -38.75 15.34
N ILE A 946 -32.14 -37.82 16.09
CA ILE A 946 -32.94 -38.13 17.28
C ILE A 946 -34.29 -37.41 17.14
N GLY A 947 -35.39 -38.16 17.11
CA GLY A 947 -36.72 -37.55 16.98
C GLY A 947 -37.86 -38.55 16.89
N ASP A 948 -39.08 -38.02 16.89
CA ASP A 948 -40.31 -38.81 16.76
C ASP A 948 -40.72 -38.95 15.29
N PHE A 949 -40.35 -40.06 14.66
CA PHE A 949 -40.63 -40.24 13.24
C PHE A 949 -42.12 -40.47 12.96
N SER A 950 -42.94 -40.82 13.97
CA SER A 950 -44.40 -40.85 13.83
C SER A 950 -44.99 -39.45 13.63
N THR A 951 -44.32 -38.41 14.12
CA THR A 951 -44.68 -37.00 13.85
C THR A 951 -44.08 -36.52 12.52
N LEU A 952 -42.79 -36.79 12.29
CA LEU A 952 -42.05 -36.22 11.16
C LEU A 952 -42.53 -36.73 9.78
N VAL A 953 -42.85 -38.02 9.64
CA VAL A 953 -43.36 -38.58 8.37
C VAL A 953 -44.82 -38.22 8.09
N ARG A 954 -45.53 -37.65 9.07
CA ARG A 954 -46.88 -37.09 8.92
C ARG A 954 -46.88 -35.57 8.92
N ALA A 955 -45.72 -34.95 8.66
CA ALA A 955 -45.61 -33.50 8.64
C ALA A 955 -46.62 -32.84 7.70
N GLN A 956 -47.21 -31.72 8.13
CA GLN A 956 -48.16 -30.95 7.32
C GLN A 956 -47.49 -30.39 6.05
N ASP A 957 -46.24 -29.94 6.18
CA ASP A 957 -45.45 -29.45 5.03
C ASP A 957 -45.13 -30.60 4.06
N PRO A 958 -45.57 -30.54 2.79
CA PRO A 958 -45.38 -31.64 1.84
C PRO A 958 -43.91 -31.94 1.53
N GLY A 959 -43.08 -30.90 1.39
CA GLY A 959 -41.67 -31.06 1.05
C GLY A 959 -40.91 -31.77 2.17
N PHE A 960 -41.12 -31.34 3.41
CA PHE A 960 -40.52 -31.97 4.58
C PHE A 960 -41.04 -33.37 4.81
N ARG A 961 -42.35 -33.61 4.58
CA ARG A 961 -42.95 -34.95 4.69
C ARG A 961 -42.29 -35.95 3.76
N VAL A 962 -42.07 -35.57 2.49
CA VAL A 962 -41.36 -36.42 1.51
C VAL A 962 -39.92 -36.66 1.96
N LEU A 963 -39.20 -35.61 2.37
CA LEU A 963 -37.81 -35.72 2.82
C LEU A 963 -37.68 -36.63 4.06
N ALA A 964 -38.54 -36.47 5.06
CA ALA A 964 -38.54 -37.28 6.28
C ALA A 964 -38.87 -38.75 5.99
N SER A 965 -39.81 -39.01 5.07
CA SER A 965 -40.16 -40.36 4.63
C SER A 965 -39.00 -41.02 3.89
N ASN A 966 -38.36 -40.28 2.97
CA ASN A 966 -37.18 -40.74 2.25
C ASN A 966 -36.01 -41.01 3.20
N LEU A 967 -35.80 -40.14 4.19
CA LEU A 967 -34.77 -40.28 5.21
C LEU A 967 -34.98 -41.56 6.02
N LEU A 968 -36.18 -41.78 6.56
CA LEU A 968 -36.48 -42.98 7.34
C LEU A 968 -36.27 -44.26 6.50
N ALA A 969 -36.83 -44.29 5.29
CA ALA A 969 -36.68 -45.44 4.39
C ALA A 969 -35.21 -45.70 4.00
N TYR A 970 -34.42 -44.64 3.83
CA TYR A 970 -32.99 -44.75 3.51
C TYR A 970 -32.19 -45.28 4.70
N VAL A 971 -32.41 -44.75 5.91
CA VAL A 971 -31.71 -45.21 7.12
C VAL A 971 -32.09 -46.66 7.45
N GLN A 972 -33.33 -47.08 7.21
CA GLN A 972 -33.74 -48.49 7.37
C GLN A 972 -32.98 -49.46 6.45
N ARG A 973 -32.58 -49.01 5.25
CA ARG A 973 -31.87 -49.85 4.27
C ARG A 973 -30.36 -49.80 4.40
N HIS A 974 -29.81 -48.63 4.71
CA HIS A 974 -28.36 -48.36 4.64
C HIS A 974 -27.74 -47.88 5.95
N GLY A 975 -28.57 -47.50 6.92
CA GLY A 975 -28.16 -46.95 8.22
C GLY A 975 -28.42 -47.91 9.38
N ASP A 976 -28.57 -47.33 10.58
CA ASP A 976 -28.96 -48.04 11.80
C ASP A 976 -30.13 -47.33 12.48
N VAL A 977 -31.29 -48.01 12.55
CA VAL A 977 -32.47 -47.51 13.25
C VAL A 977 -32.54 -48.17 14.62
N VAL A 978 -32.51 -47.35 15.68
CA VAL A 978 -32.47 -47.81 17.07
C VAL A 978 -33.70 -47.28 17.80
N PRO A 979 -34.57 -48.15 18.36
CA PRO A 979 -35.62 -47.71 19.27
C PRO A 979 -35.01 -47.01 20.50
N SER A 980 -35.59 -45.89 20.94
CA SER A 980 -35.00 -45.09 22.01
C SER A 980 -34.77 -45.87 23.30
N ARG A 981 -35.64 -46.84 23.64
CA ARG A 981 -35.49 -47.69 24.83
C ARG A 981 -34.28 -48.63 24.78
N GLN A 982 -33.80 -48.98 23.59
CA GLN A 982 -32.65 -49.88 23.39
C GLN A 982 -31.31 -49.14 23.37
N LEU A 983 -31.30 -47.81 23.39
CA LEU A 983 -30.06 -47.04 23.32
C LEU A 983 -29.13 -47.36 24.49
N ARG A 984 -29.66 -47.41 25.71
CA ARG A 984 -28.87 -47.64 26.93
C ARG A 984 -28.22 -49.02 26.95
N ASP A 985 -28.86 -50.02 26.36
CA ASP A 985 -28.30 -51.37 26.21
C ASP A 985 -27.12 -51.41 25.21
N ARG A 986 -27.01 -50.41 24.33
CA ARG A 986 -25.93 -50.26 23.36
C ARG A 986 -24.80 -49.35 23.82
N LEU A 987 -24.95 -48.65 24.94
CA LEU A 987 -23.88 -47.85 25.54
C LEU A 987 -23.06 -48.78 26.45
N PRO A 988 -21.84 -49.20 26.04
CA PRO A 988 -21.02 -50.15 26.80
C PRO A 988 -20.50 -49.56 28.12
#